data_AF-Q55DM0-F1
#
_entry.id   AF-Q55DM0-F1
#
_cell.length_a   1.000
_cell.length_b   1.000
_cell.length_c   1.000
_cell.angle_alpha   90.00
_cell.angle_beta   90.00
_cell.angle_gamma   90.00
#
_symmetry.space_group_name_H-M   'P 1'
#
loop_
_entity.id
_entity.type
_entity.pdbx_description
1 polymer ?
#
loop_
_entity_poly.entity_id
_entity_poly.type
_entity_poly.pdbx_seq_one_letter_code
_entity_poly.pdbx_strand_id
1 'polypeptide(L)'
;MDIVNERYNKKIEQNENDKNNEQLNEIIKLVSDICKANNIEQLESFVQNNDKEGFFKKLFTMITLPDGDLHETYNDISWELVHSLVQSLNQSSADWDIKNHTLINSTCKNILNIIDWISNNCSAREFLLIAQEFDGSSFISLTLFTKISMIVFTKNALKRIPTEKRFNFLKSILPPLLKILEVENIEIKKDDDEDNENINNFTNDESDDDDDDGSDDDDDSDDDVDDENKRKKQPIKIIGPDVEQELQQKNTENDTKWEYPLSCILDFIYSFALDLKAQDTNDDPNSGISTPRAINRTAGSDQITFYDKPNTPIAQQQHLFLFYLVKILSMESILNPPQSLLCNGTMPLLGVIGECLSLIGASTSYILGTDSRFRLKKREIELEDMYYDEGLDEDDFQNDQDLNLNDPNKVRNKLKSKKLNSNSNQSSANTSKDIGDDDDDNNSESDYSSSSSYESEGEEEEEEKDDGFGEDEYSSIDKLFDLDLPYSGIGHYLFLLILKPTDQFRLPSLQSIHSILMDNLPYLISLLQCKSYRIGFKAIQILSFLQKRLKVGSIDINQEFCKNPIIEDSIQEIMLKATEQHGGNLKNAIEQSKLEKEKRHKWIHDQSTTCIERNYHFLQLIESIIGFMVRCPVQQMRSFTYRVLMLLIGQVLTPSTKFNILYNLIGTCIFPSFTGLLIHIFKEEINKAWSSTIVDERCYFVSPKILDVVTIPIQTGGNLMERMDSIMNGLNMYRFLLIRDKGTNHTGIWSKSKIQGSRETCFYPLRKDLLDVQSQFRASSQGDEKAMEKVLSGVSKMGVNDLSKDDIKNASTLVCYHIDMALDVITRILELQDTLIKD
;
A
#
# COMPACT_ATOMS: atom_id res chain seq x y z
N MET A 1 33.86 18.20 -34.54
CA MET A 1 33.02 17.22 -33.82
C MET A 1 32.50 16.14 -34.76
N ASP A 2 31.94 16.49 -35.92
CA ASP A 2 31.28 15.52 -36.82
C ASP A 2 32.12 14.29 -37.18
N ILE A 3 33.41 14.45 -37.54
CA ILE A 3 34.30 13.32 -37.86
C ILE A 3 34.54 12.41 -36.64
N VAL A 4 34.57 12.98 -35.43
CA VAL A 4 34.75 12.22 -34.18
C VAL A 4 33.47 11.45 -33.87
N ASN A 5 32.30 12.08 -34.00
CA ASN A 5 30.99 11.45 -33.85
C ASN A 5 30.79 10.33 -34.88
N GLU A 6 31.18 10.55 -36.14
CA GLU A 6 31.09 9.54 -37.20
C GLU A 6 32.01 8.34 -36.93
N ARG A 7 33.25 8.57 -36.48
CA ARG A 7 34.16 7.49 -36.08
C ARG A 7 33.69 6.74 -34.84
N TYR A 8 33.09 7.45 -33.89
CA TYR A 8 32.54 6.86 -32.67
C TYR A 8 31.32 6.00 -32.99
N ASN A 9 30.38 6.50 -33.77
CA ASN A 9 29.20 5.74 -34.22
C ASN A 9 29.61 4.52 -35.04
N LYS A 10 30.57 4.65 -35.96
CA LYS A 10 31.11 3.50 -36.70
C LYS A 10 31.74 2.43 -35.79
N LYS A 11 32.42 2.83 -34.70
CA LYS A 11 32.97 1.89 -33.72
C LYS A 11 31.86 1.21 -32.91
N ILE A 12 30.80 1.93 -32.55
CA ILE A 12 29.63 1.34 -31.87
C ILE A 12 28.95 0.34 -32.79
N GLU A 13 28.63 0.73 -34.03
CA GLU A 13 28.02 -0.15 -35.03
C GLU A 13 28.89 -1.38 -35.31
N GLN A 14 30.21 -1.21 -35.39
CA GLN A 14 31.13 -2.34 -35.58
C GLN A 14 31.14 -3.27 -34.35
N ASN A 15 31.21 -2.74 -33.14
CA ASN A 15 31.17 -3.54 -31.91
C ASN A 15 29.83 -4.28 -31.75
N GLU A 16 28.72 -3.64 -32.12
CA GLU A 16 27.39 -4.27 -32.13
C GLU A 16 27.32 -5.39 -33.17
N ASN A 17 27.85 -5.16 -34.38
CA ASN A 17 27.90 -6.19 -35.42
C ASN A 17 28.78 -7.37 -35.01
N ASP A 18 29.94 -7.13 -34.40
CA ASP A 18 30.85 -8.17 -33.92
C ASP A 18 30.18 -9.02 -32.84
N LYS A 19 29.51 -8.39 -31.87
CA LYS A 19 28.75 -9.08 -30.82
C LYS A 19 27.57 -9.89 -31.38
N ASN A 20 26.86 -9.33 -32.35
CA ASN A 20 25.79 -10.04 -33.04
C ASN A 20 26.32 -11.28 -33.79
N ASN A 21 27.44 -11.14 -34.50
CA ASN A 21 28.05 -12.24 -35.24
C ASN A 21 28.58 -13.33 -34.31
N GLU A 22 29.12 -12.96 -33.13
CA GLU A 22 29.50 -13.92 -32.09
C GLU A 22 28.31 -14.79 -31.66
N GLN A 23 27.14 -14.18 -31.43
CA GLN A 23 25.92 -14.92 -31.08
C GLN A 23 25.40 -15.82 -32.21
N LEU A 24 25.45 -15.37 -33.47
CA LEU A 24 25.06 -16.21 -34.59
C LEU A 24 26.02 -17.40 -34.76
N ASN A 25 27.31 -17.19 -34.53
CA ASN A 25 28.31 -18.27 -34.53
C ASN A 25 28.10 -19.26 -33.38
N GLU A 26 27.67 -18.77 -32.21
CA GLU A 26 27.24 -19.62 -31.10
C GLU A 26 26.06 -20.50 -31.53
N ILE A 27 25.03 -19.94 -32.17
CA ILE A 27 23.91 -20.71 -32.71
C ILE A 27 24.39 -21.77 -33.73
N ILE A 28 25.30 -21.40 -34.64
CA ILE A 28 25.87 -22.35 -35.62
C ILE A 28 26.57 -23.51 -34.91
N LYS A 29 27.38 -23.21 -33.88
CA LYS A 29 28.07 -24.22 -33.07
C LYS A 29 27.11 -25.17 -32.37
N LEU A 30 25.96 -24.68 -31.93
CA LEU A 30 24.93 -25.50 -31.28
C LEU A 30 24.22 -26.44 -32.24
N VAL A 31 24.14 -26.09 -33.53
CA VAL A 31 23.43 -26.90 -34.53
C VAL A 31 24.36 -27.69 -35.46
N SER A 32 25.68 -27.43 -35.42
CA SER A 32 26.67 -28.00 -36.35
C SER A 32 26.75 -29.53 -36.29
N ASP A 33 26.59 -30.10 -35.10
CA ASP A 33 26.78 -31.54 -34.88
C ASP A 33 25.57 -32.37 -35.36
N ILE A 34 24.45 -31.69 -35.67
CA ILE A 34 23.16 -32.32 -35.94
C ILE A 34 22.70 -32.04 -37.38
N CYS A 35 23.11 -30.92 -37.96
CA CYS A 35 22.71 -30.53 -39.32
C CYS A 35 23.62 -31.10 -40.41
N LYS A 36 23.10 -31.21 -41.63
CA LYS A 36 23.92 -31.52 -42.80
C LYS A 36 24.88 -30.36 -43.08
N ALA A 37 26.12 -30.68 -43.48
CA ALA A 37 27.16 -29.71 -43.80
C ALA A 37 26.70 -28.60 -44.76
N ASN A 38 25.93 -28.93 -45.80
CA ASN A 38 25.40 -27.94 -46.75
C ASN A 38 24.51 -26.86 -46.11
N ASN A 39 23.77 -27.20 -45.04
CA ASN A 39 22.94 -26.23 -44.32
C ASN A 39 23.79 -25.36 -43.39
N ILE A 40 24.83 -25.94 -42.77
CA ILE A 40 25.80 -25.19 -41.97
C ILE A 40 26.58 -24.18 -42.83
N GLU A 41 27.08 -24.59 -44.00
CA GLU A 41 27.75 -23.69 -44.95
C GLU A 41 26.84 -22.52 -45.36
N GLN A 42 25.54 -22.76 -45.53
CA GLN A 42 24.57 -21.70 -45.81
C GLN A 42 24.41 -20.74 -44.62
N LEU A 43 24.29 -21.26 -43.40
CA LEU A 43 24.20 -20.43 -42.19
C LEU A 43 25.46 -19.57 -42.00
N GLU A 44 26.65 -20.15 -42.17
CA GLU A 44 27.93 -19.44 -42.14
C GLU A 44 27.99 -18.34 -43.20
N SER A 45 27.47 -18.61 -44.41
CA SER A 45 27.42 -17.60 -45.47
C SER A 45 26.51 -16.42 -45.13
N PHE A 46 25.41 -16.62 -44.38
CA PHE A 46 24.56 -15.53 -43.91
C PHE A 46 25.27 -14.68 -42.85
N VAL A 47 26.02 -15.30 -41.93
CA VAL A 47 26.82 -14.58 -40.93
C VAL A 47 27.91 -13.74 -41.59
N GLN A 48 28.63 -14.30 -42.57
CA GLN A 48 29.66 -13.57 -43.32
C GLN A 48 29.11 -12.37 -44.10
N ASN A 49 27.85 -12.46 -44.56
CA ASN A 49 27.16 -11.39 -45.28
C ASN A 49 26.38 -10.43 -44.36
N ASN A 50 26.42 -10.62 -43.03
CA ASN A 50 25.58 -9.92 -42.04
C ASN A 50 24.06 -9.98 -42.36
N ASP A 51 23.59 -11.05 -43.01
CA ASP A 51 22.17 -11.25 -43.36
C ASP A 51 21.43 -12.03 -42.25
N LYS A 52 21.09 -11.31 -41.18
CA LYS A 52 20.33 -11.87 -40.03
C LYS A 52 18.98 -12.44 -40.44
N GLU A 53 18.27 -11.77 -41.35
CA GLU A 53 16.94 -12.22 -41.78
C GLU A 53 17.05 -13.55 -42.51
N GLY A 54 17.99 -13.66 -43.47
CA GLY A 54 18.28 -14.89 -44.19
C GLY A 54 18.69 -16.03 -43.25
N PHE A 55 19.55 -15.73 -42.27
CA PHE A 55 19.97 -16.68 -41.24
C PHE A 55 18.78 -17.28 -40.49
N PHE A 56 17.94 -16.45 -39.85
CA PHE A 56 16.81 -16.97 -39.05
C PHE A 56 15.70 -17.56 -39.91
N LYS A 57 15.50 -17.08 -41.14
CA LYS A 57 14.56 -17.70 -42.09
C LYS A 57 15.03 -19.10 -42.49
N LYS A 58 16.33 -19.29 -42.72
CA LYS A 58 16.90 -20.61 -43.01
C LYS A 58 16.79 -21.52 -41.79
N LEU A 59 17.17 -21.05 -40.62
CA LEU A 59 17.04 -21.79 -39.36
C LEU A 59 15.58 -22.21 -39.11
N PHE A 60 14.62 -21.32 -39.34
CA PHE A 60 13.19 -21.61 -39.25
C PHE A 60 12.77 -22.75 -40.19
N THR A 61 13.22 -22.74 -41.44
CA THR A 61 12.92 -23.83 -42.39
C THR A 61 13.57 -25.16 -41.99
N MET A 62 14.78 -25.13 -41.42
CA MET A 62 15.46 -26.33 -40.92
C MET A 62 14.75 -26.97 -39.73
N ILE A 63 14.07 -26.18 -38.90
CA ILE A 63 13.36 -26.64 -37.71
C ILE A 63 11.92 -27.08 -38.04
N THR A 64 11.20 -26.29 -38.85
CA THR A 64 9.75 -26.43 -38.99
C THR A 64 9.29 -27.36 -40.11
N LEU A 65 10.10 -27.55 -41.14
CA LEU A 65 9.74 -28.45 -42.24
C LEU A 65 9.91 -29.91 -41.80
N PRO A 66 8.98 -30.82 -42.17
CA PRO A 66 9.08 -32.24 -41.82
C PRO A 66 10.36 -32.93 -42.32
N ASP A 67 10.96 -32.41 -43.40
CA ASP A 67 12.23 -32.85 -43.98
C ASP A 67 13.43 -32.00 -43.54
N GLY A 68 13.21 -31.07 -42.61
CA GLY A 68 14.24 -30.21 -42.03
C GLY A 68 15.19 -30.98 -41.12
N ASP A 69 16.49 -30.67 -41.21
CA ASP A 69 17.54 -31.39 -40.47
C ASP A 69 17.37 -31.36 -38.94
N LEU A 70 16.69 -30.34 -38.40
CA LEU A 70 16.47 -30.15 -36.97
C LEU A 70 15.09 -30.62 -36.50
N HIS A 71 14.24 -31.09 -37.42
CA HIS A 71 12.84 -31.41 -37.12
C HIS A 71 12.68 -32.58 -36.15
N GLU A 72 13.54 -33.60 -36.24
CA GLU A 72 13.47 -34.80 -35.40
C GLU A 72 14.36 -34.70 -34.14
N THR A 73 15.38 -33.85 -34.17
CA THR A 73 16.47 -33.76 -33.17
C THR A 73 16.38 -32.54 -32.27
N TYR A 74 15.33 -31.72 -32.38
CA TYR A 74 15.19 -30.50 -31.57
C TYR A 74 15.20 -30.74 -30.06
N ASN A 75 14.83 -31.95 -29.59
CA ASN A 75 14.89 -32.30 -28.17
C ASN A 75 16.32 -32.28 -27.62
N ASP A 76 17.33 -32.52 -28.47
CA ASP A 76 18.73 -32.57 -28.06
C ASP A 76 19.34 -31.17 -27.91
N ILE A 77 18.67 -30.12 -28.40
CA ILE A 77 19.22 -28.78 -28.61
C ILE A 77 18.62 -27.73 -27.65
N SER A 78 17.63 -28.11 -26.85
CA SER A 78 16.56 -27.19 -26.44
C SER A 78 16.99 -26.01 -25.57
N TRP A 79 17.94 -26.13 -24.65
CA TRP A 79 18.26 -25.03 -23.72
C TRP A 79 19.20 -23.97 -24.32
N GLU A 80 20.38 -24.36 -24.80
CA GLU A 80 21.39 -23.42 -25.30
C GLU A 80 20.91 -22.68 -26.56
N LEU A 81 20.17 -23.36 -27.44
CA LEU A 81 19.62 -22.73 -28.64
C LEU A 81 18.51 -21.74 -28.30
N VAL A 82 17.58 -22.09 -27.41
CA VAL A 82 16.53 -21.14 -27.01
C VAL A 82 17.16 -19.95 -26.28
N HIS A 83 18.18 -20.18 -25.46
CA HIS A 83 18.94 -19.11 -24.84
C HIS A 83 19.51 -18.14 -25.88
N SER A 84 20.21 -18.67 -26.88
CA SER A 84 20.80 -17.88 -27.96
C SER A 84 19.76 -17.18 -28.84
N LEU A 85 18.61 -17.82 -29.10
CA LEU A 85 17.49 -17.23 -29.83
C LEU A 85 16.85 -16.07 -29.05
N VAL A 86 16.67 -16.22 -27.74
CA VAL A 86 16.11 -15.15 -26.89
C VAL A 86 17.09 -13.99 -26.77
N GLN A 87 18.40 -14.25 -26.64
CA GLN A 87 19.39 -13.18 -26.71
C GLN A 87 19.37 -12.45 -28.05
N SER A 88 19.26 -13.19 -29.16
CA SER A 88 19.14 -12.62 -30.50
C SER A 88 17.85 -11.80 -30.67
N LEU A 89 16.73 -12.27 -30.09
CA LEU A 89 15.47 -11.55 -30.04
C LEU A 89 15.63 -10.24 -29.27
N ASN A 90 16.29 -10.30 -28.11
CA ASN A 90 16.53 -9.17 -27.24
C ASN A 90 17.30 -8.06 -27.97
N GLN A 91 18.39 -8.42 -28.65
CA GLN A 91 19.21 -7.49 -29.42
C GLN A 91 18.49 -6.97 -30.65
N SER A 92 17.72 -7.82 -31.34
CA SER A 92 16.99 -7.43 -32.54
C SER A 92 15.73 -6.60 -32.24
N SER A 93 15.31 -6.51 -30.98
CA SER A 93 14.09 -5.80 -30.56
C SER A 93 14.29 -4.31 -30.24
N ALA A 94 15.48 -3.76 -30.45
CA ALA A 94 15.82 -2.38 -30.10
C ALA A 94 14.96 -1.32 -30.84
N ASP A 95 14.43 -1.66 -32.01
CA ASP A 95 13.56 -0.82 -32.84
C ASP A 95 12.07 -0.96 -32.51
N TRP A 96 11.70 -1.87 -31.60
CA TRP A 96 10.31 -2.09 -31.25
C TRP A 96 9.75 -0.95 -30.39
N ASP A 97 8.71 -0.30 -30.90
CA ASP A 97 7.96 0.73 -30.20
C ASP A 97 6.64 0.17 -29.67
N ILE A 98 6.41 0.33 -28.37
CA ILE A 98 5.20 -0.11 -27.67
C ILE A 98 3.92 0.48 -28.27
N LYS A 99 3.98 1.69 -28.84
CA LYS A 99 2.83 2.32 -29.51
C LYS A 99 2.46 1.61 -30.79
N ASN A 100 3.46 1.09 -31.49
CA ASN A 100 3.33 0.40 -32.76
C ASN A 100 3.67 -1.08 -32.59
N HIS A 101 3.11 -1.72 -31.56
CA HIS A 101 3.42 -3.10 -31.18
C HIS A 101 3.26 -4.14 -32.31
N THR A 102 2.52 -3.81 -33.38
CA THR A 102 2.35 -4.63 -34.59
C THR A 102 3.51 -4.54 -35.58
N LEU A 103 4.34 -3.50 -35.50
CA LEU A 103 5.54 -3.31 -36.32
C LEU A 103 6.71 -4.10 -35.71
N ILE A 104 6.74 -5.39 -36.03
CA ILE A 104 7.85 -6.28 -35.64
C ILE A 104 8.74 -6.46 -36.88
N ASN A 105 10.04 -6.21 -36.73
CA ASN A 105 10.98 -6.41 -37.83
C ASN A 105 11.04 -7.90 -38.26
N SER A 106 11.45 -8.14 -39.51
CA SER A 106 11.46 -9.48 -40.12
C SER A 106 12.32 -10.48 -39.36
N THR A 107 13.45 -10.03 -38.81
CA THR A 107 14.37 -10.83 -37.99
C THR A 107 13.67 -11.33 -36.72
N CYS A 108 13.11 -10.42 -35.92
CA CYS A 108 12.30 -10.73 -34.74
C CYS A 108 11.14 -11.66 -35.10
N LYS A 109 10.43 -11.42 -36.21
CA LYS A 109 9.35 -12.29 -36.65
C LYS A 109 9.82 -13.73 -36.92
N ASN A 110 10.96 -13.91 -37.58
CA ASN A 110 11.54 -15.24 -37.83
C ASN A 110 11.96 -15.91 -36.52
N ILE A 111 12.62 -15.18 -35.60
CA ILE A 111 12.99 -15.70 -34.28
C ILE A 111 11.76 -16.10 -33.48
N LEU A 112 10.72 -15.26 -33.43
CA LEU A 112 9.46 -15.54 -32.76
C LEU A 112 8.78 -16.80 -33.35
N ASN A 113 8.81 -17.00 -34.67
CA ASN A 113 8.25 -18.21 -35.28
C ASN A 113 9.04 -19.46 -34.89
N ILE A 114 10.38 -19.37 -34.75
CA ILE A 114 11.21 -20.48 -34.26
C ILE A 114 10.86 -20.79 -32.82
N ILE A 115 10.85 -19.79 -31.94
CA ILE A 115 10.54 -19.97 -30.51
C ILE A 115 9.11 -20.47 -30.35
N ASP A 116 8.14 -19.99 -31.16
CA ASP A 116 6.77 -20.49 -31.17
C ASP A 116 6.73 -21.98 -31.49
N TRP A 117 7.42 -22.39 -32.56
CA TRP A 117 7.50 -23.80 -32.92
C TRP A 117 8.14 -24.63 -31.82
N ILE A 118 9.24 -24.17 -31.22
CA ILE A 118 9.88 -24.85 -30.08
C ILE A 118 8.89 -24.94 -28.91
N SER A 119 8.18 -23.85 -28.59
CA SER A 119 7.19 -23.81 -27.51
C SER A 119 6.01 -24.76 -27.71
N ASN A 120 5.73 -25.16 -28.96
CA ASN A 120 4.67 -26.08 -29.34
C ASN A 120 5.14 -27.54 -29.44
N ASN A 121 6.44 -27.79 -29.65
CA ASN A 121 6.99 -29.14 -29.87
C ASN A 121 7.87 -29.64 -28.71
N CYS A 122 8.66 -28.77 -28.05
CA CYS A 122 9.51 -29.07 -26.87
C CYS A 122 8.74 -29.67 -25.69
N SER A 123 9.41 -30.41 -24.81
CA SER A 123 8.88 -30.73 -23.48
C SER A 123 8.37 -29.45 -22.80
N ALA A 124 7.09 -29.40 -22.48
CA ALA A 124 6.49 -28.21 -21.87
C ALA A 124 7.19 -27.84 -20.55
N ARG A 125 7.72 -28.82 -19.81
CA ARG A 125 8.51 -28.59 -18.60
C ARG A 125 9.81 -27.85 -18.89
N GLU A 126 10.55 -28.29 -19.91
CA GLU A 126 11.84 -27.68 -20.28
C GLU A 126 11.64 -26.25 -20.77
N PHE A 127 10.62 -26.01 -21.58
CA PHE A 127 10.29 -24.66 -22.04
C PHE A 127 9.97 -23.70 -20.88
N LEU A 128 9.28 -24.18 -19.84
CA LEU A 128 8.95 -23.34 -18.69
C LEU A 128 10.14 -23.08 -17.76
N LEU A 129 11.09 -24.02 -17.66
CA LEU A 129 12.35 -23.78 -16.97
C LEU A 129 13.13 -22.65 -17.68
N ILE A 130 13.14 -22.66 -19.01
CA ILE A 130 13.73 -21.60 -19.81
C ILE A 130 13.03 -20.25 -19.53
N ALA A 131 11.70 -20.21 -19.53
CA ALA A 131 10.96 -18.98 -19.24
C ALA A 131 11.21 -18.44 -17.82
N GLN A 132 11.40 -19.31 -16.82
CA GLN A 132 11.70 -18.92 -15.45
C GLN A 132 13.10 -18.33 -15.29
N GLU A 133 14.10 -18.93 -15.94
CA GLU A 133 15.49 -18.48 -15.85
C GLU A 133 15.66 -17.05 -16.36
N PHE A 134 14.87 -16.67 -17.36
CA PHE A 134 14.86 -15.34 -17.93
C PHE A 134 14.33 -14.23 -17.02
N ASP A 135 13.53 -14.53 -16.00
CA ASP A 135 13.09 -13.52 -15.02
C ASP A 135 14.07 -13.39 -13.84
N GLY A 136 14.76 -14.47 -13.49
CA GLY A 136 15.67 -14.53 -12.35
C GLY A 136 17.13 -14.22 -12.68
N SER A 137 17.53 -14.28 -13.96
CA SER A 137 18.93 -14.11 -14.35
C SER A 137 19.37 -12.65 -14.18
N SER A 138 20.31 -12.43 -13.25
CA SER A 138 21.03 -11.15 -13.13
C SER A 138 21.93 -10.86 -14.33
N PHE A 139 22.16 -11.84 -15.20
CA PHE A 139 23.11 -11.74 -16.30
C PHE A 139 22.52 -11.08 -17.56
N ILE A 140 21.19 -11.11 -17.75
CA ILE A 140 20.56 -10.64 -18.99
C ILE A 140 19.35 -9.77 -18.65
N SER A 141 19.46 -8.46 -18.91
CA SER A 141 18.32 -7.56 -18.92
C SER A 141 17.51 -7.77 -20.20
N LEU A 142 16.37 -8.45 -20.09
CA LEU A 142 15.44 -8.58 -21.21
C LEU A 142 14.67 -7.29 -21.46
N THR A 143 14.55 -6.91 -22.73
CA THR A 143 13.69 -5.84 -23.22
C THR A 143 12.23 -6.19 -22.93
N LEU A 144 11.39 -5.15 -22.83
CA LEU A 144 9.96 -5.31 -22.62
C LEU A 144 9.30 -6.17 -23.71
N PHE A 145 9.71 -5.99 -24.96
CA PHE A 145 9.26 -6.80 -26.10
C PHE A 145 9.54 -8.29 -25.90
N THR A 146 10.76 -8.63 -25.47
CA THR A 146 11.17 -10.02 -25.24
C THR A 146 10.37 -10.63 -24.10
N LYS A 147 10.18 -9.89 -22.99
CA LYS A 147 9.34 -10.33 -21.87
C LYS A 147 7.89 -10.60 -22.29
N ILE A 148 7.29 -9.71 -23.08
CA ILE A 148 5.92 -9.89 -23.60
C ILE A 148 5.83 -11.10 -24.54
N SER A 149 6.83 -11.29 -25.40
CA SER A 149 6.88 -12.44 -26.31
C SER A 149 6.95 -13.75 -25.53
N MET A 150 7.73 -13.80 -24.45
CA MET A 150 7.81 -14.98 -23.58
C MET A 150 6.49 -15.33 -22.89
N ILE A 151 5.61 -14.36 -22.62
CA ILE A 151 4.25 -14.61 -22.11
C ILE A 151 3.46 -15.48 -23.10
N VAL A 152 3.53 -15.13 -24.39
CA VAL A 152 2.80 -15.82 -25.46
C VAL A 152 3.27 -17.26 -25.59
N PHE A 153 4.58 -17.50 -25.54
CA PHE A 153 5.11 -18.87 -25.65
C PHE A 153 4.85 -19.71 -24.40
N THR A 154 4.89 -19.08 -23.23
CA THR A 154 4.54 -19.73 -21.96
C THR A 154 3.10 -20.27 -21.99
N LYS A 155 2.17 -19.53 -22.61
CA LYS A 155 0.77 -19.96 -22.80
C LYS A 155 0.69 -21.29 -23.56
N ASN A 156 1.47 -21.44 -24.63
CA ASN A 156 1.48 -22.65 -25.46
C ASN A 156 2.08 -23.85 -24.70
N ALA A 157 3.18 -23.64 -23.99
CA ALA A 157 3.79 -24.69 -23.17
C ALA A 157 2.86 -25.17 -22.05
N LEU A 158 2.28 -24.25 -21.27
CA LEU A 158 1.40 -24.59 -20.14
C LEU A 158 0.13 -25.37 -20.57
N LYS A 159 -0.44 -25.08 -21.74
CA LYS A 159 -1.61 -25.83 -22.26
C LYS A 159 -1.31 -27.32 -22.47
N ARG A 160 -0.06 -27.69 -22.76
CA ARG A 160 0.38 -29.07 -22.97
C ARG A 160 0.70 -29.82 -21.67
N ILE A 161 0.78 -29.12 -20.54
CA ILE A 161 0.97 -29.74 -19.22
C ILE A 161 -0.38 -30.24 -18.69
N PRO A 162 -0.45 -31.45 -18.09
CA PRO A 162 -1.65 -31.90 -17.41
C PRO A 162 -2.09 -30.92 -16.31
N THR A 163 -3.38 -30.66 -16.19
CA THR A 163 -3.96 -29.65 -15.29
C THR A 163 -3.43 -29.77 -13.86
N GLU A 164 -3.28 -30.98 -13.34
CA GLU A 164 -2.74 -31.30 -12.01
C GLU A 164 -1.36 -30.70 -11.74
N LYS A 165 -0.52 -30.56 -12.77
CA LYS A 165 0.86 -30.07 -12.64
C LYS A 165 0.99 -28.58 -12.94
N ARG A 166 0.01 -27.96 -13.61
CA ARG A 166 0.07 -26.57 -14.06
C ARG A 166 0.18 -25.57 -12.92
N PHE A 167 -0.44 -25.84 -11.77
CA PHE A 167 -0.46 -24.92 -10.64
C PHE A 167 0.93 -24.46 -10.21
N ASN A 168 1.89 -25.38 -10.06
CA ASN A 168 3.26 -25.05 -9.64
C ASN A 168 3.97 -24.14 -10.67
N PHE A 169 3.77 -24.39 -11.96
CA PHE A 169 4.32 -23.55 -13.01
C PHE A 169 3.65 -22.17 -13.06
N LEU A 170 2.32 -22.10 -12.98
CA LEU A 170 1.60 -20.83 -12.91
C LEU A 170 2.05 -20.00 -11.70
N LYS A 171 2.22 -20.63 -10.53
CA LYS A 171 2.68 -19.99 -9.30
C LYS A 171 4.07 -19.36 -9.47
N SER A 172 4.95 -19.99 -10.23
CA SER A 172 6.30 -19.49 -10.51
C SER A 172 6.36 -18.41 -11.60
N ILE A 173 5.46 -18.44 -12.59
CA ILE A 173 5.55 -17.57 -13.78
C ILE A 173 4.73 -16.29 -13.63
N LEU A 174 3.55 -16.37 -13.00
CA LEU A 174 2.71 -15.20 -12.82
C LEU A 174 3.39 -14.02 -12.07
N PRO A 175 4.23 -14.22 -11.03
CA PRO A 175 4.93 -13.09 -10.40
C PRO A 175 5.88 -12.34 -11.37
N PRO A 176 6.80 -13.00 -12.10
CA PRO A 176 7.53 -12.42 -13.23
C PRO A 176 6.66 -11.61 -14.19
N LEU A 177 5.50 -12.15 -14.60
CA LEU A 177 4.62 -11.48 -15.55
C LEU A 177 4.05 -10.18 -14.98
N LEU A 178 3.70 -10.16 -13.69
CA LEU A 178 3.25 -8.94 -13.05
C LEU A 178 4.38 -7.93 -12.85
N LYS A 179 5.61 -8.41 -12.61
CA LYS A 179 6.78 -7.53 -12.46
C LYS A 179 6.99 -6.67 -13.71
N ILE A 180 6.61 -7.16 -14.90
CA ILE A 180 6.59 -6.37 -16.16
C ILE A 180 5.76 -5.09 -16.01
N LEU A 181 4.64 -5.16 -15.31
CA LEU A 181 3.74 -4.02 -15.06
C LEU A 181 4.19 -3.16 -13.87
N GLU A 182 5.05 -3.70 -13.00
CA GLU A 182 5.58 -3.02 -11.81
C GLU A 182 6.79 -2.15 -12.14
N VAL A 183 7.42 -2.28 -13.33
CA VAL A 183 8.68 -1.61 -13.73
C VAL A 183 8.56 -0.08 -13.75
N GLU A 184 8.70 0.46 -12.54
CA GLU A 184 9.76 1.31 -12.02
C GLU A 184 9.96 2.69 -12.68
N ASN A 185 9.52 3.69 -11.92
CA ASN A 185 10.00 5.09 -11.92
C ASN A 185 11.54 5.24 -11.78
N ILE A 186 12.33 4.18 -11.94
CA ILE A 186 13.78 4.20 -11.75
C ILE A 186 14.47 4.87 -12.94
N GLU A 187 13.96 4.72 -14.16
CA GLU A 187 14.60 5.37 -15.32
C GLU A 187 14.37 6.89 -15.34
N ILE A 188 13.19 7.37 -14.91
CA ILE A 188 12.89 8.82 -14.92
C ILE A 188 13.73 9.59 -13.89
N LYS A 189 14.22 8.94 -12.82
CA LYS A 189 15.06 9.61 -11.83
C LYS A 189 16.52 9.76 -12.25
N LYS A 190 17.04 8.88 -13.11
CA LYS A 190 18.45 8.93 -13.49
C LYS A 190 18.77 10.17 -14.34
N ASP A 191 17.84 10.59 -15.20
CA ASP A 191 18.06 11.76 -16.05
C ASP A 191 18.00 13.10 -15.28
N ASP A 192 17.29 13.15 -14.14
CA ASP A 192 17.21 14.38 -13.32
C ASP A 192 18.36 14.52 -12.30
N ASP A 193 18.99 13.40 -11.91
CA ASP A 193 20.09 13.39 -10.93
C ASP A 193 21.48 13.43 -11.62
N GLU A 194 21.65 12.85 -12.82
CA GLU A 194 22.95 12.86 -13.53
C GLU A 194 23.36 14.25 -14.06
N ASP A 195 22.41 15.17 -14.25
CA ASP A 195 22.69 16.57 -14.62
C ASP A 195 23.10 17.46 -13.43
N ASN A 196 22.99 17.00 -12.18
CA ASN A 196 23.42 17.77 -10.99
C ASN A 196 24.73 17.27 -10.34
N GLU A 197 25.25 16.08 -10.68
CA GLU A 197 26.47 15.55 -10.05
C GLU A 197 27.78 15.83 -10.82
N ASN A 198 27.73 16.44 -12.02
CA ASN A 198 28.93 16.72 -12.82
C ASN A 198 29.49 18.17 -12.75
N ILE A 199 29.13 18.96 -11.71
CA ILE A 199 29.62 20.35 -11.55
C ILE A 199 30.58 20.55 -10.35
N ASN A 200 30.78 19.57 -9.48
CA ASN A 200 31.71 19.70 -8.34
C ASN A 200 32.74 18.56 -8.35
N ASN A 201 33.74 18.62 -9.24
CA ASN A 201 35.05 17.94 -9.10
C ASN A 201 35.98 18.32 -10.28
N PHE A 202 36.41 19.58 -10.33
CA PHE A 202 37.59 19.99 -11.12
C PHE A 202 38.26 21.16 -10.38
N THR A 203 39.19 20.82 -9.49
CA THR A 203 40.26 21.69 -8.98
C THR A 203 41.10 20.84 -8.03
N ASN A 204 42.10 20.14 -8.59
CA ASN A 204 43.25 19.66 -7.85
C ASN A 204 44.49 19.84 -8.74
N ASP A 205 45.50 20.43 -8.12
CA ASP A 205 46.93 20.27 -8.38
C ASP A 205 47.47 20.67 -9.75
N GLU A 206 47.95 21.91 -9.83
CA GLU A 206 49.36 22.14 -10.20
C GLU A 206 49.98 23.10 -9.19
N SER A 207 51.03 22.62 -8.54
CA SER A 207 51.99 23.40 -7.77
C SER A 207 52.93 24.13 -8.73
N ASP A 208 53.38 25.31 -8.33
CA ASP A 208 54.80 25.68 -8.20
C ASP A 208 54.91 27.21 -8.14
N ASP A 209 55.20 27.69 -6.93
CA ASP A 209 56.24 28.64 -6.55
C ASP A 209 56.42 30.01 -7.26
N ASP A 210 56.55 30.99 -6.36
CA ASP A 210 57.36 32.20 -6.38
C ASP A 210 56.75 33.53 -6.90
N ASP A 211 56.42 34.37 -5.91
CA ASP A 211 56.87 35.76 -5.70
C ASP A 211 56.89 36.72 -6.90
N ASP A 212 56.16 37.83 -6.83
CA ASP A 212 56.77 39.12 -6.47
C ASP A 212 55.71 40.24 -6.38
N ASP A 213 55.99 41.21 -5.53
CA ASP A 213 55.21 42.41 -5.24
C ASP A 213 55.12 43.38 -6.44
N GLY A 214 54.05 44.19 -6.47
CA GLY A 214 54.19 45.60 -6.90
C GLY A 214 53.19 46.14 -7.93
N SER A 215 52.21 46.90 -7.38
CA SER A 215 51.74 48.22 -7.81
C SER A 215 51.29 48.48 -9.26
N ASP A 216 50.01 48.87 -9.33
CA ASP A 216 49.47 50.11 -9.91
C ASP A 216 49.32 50.28 -11.44
N ASP A 217 48.16 50.87 -11.73
CA ASP A 217 47.76 51.71 -12.87
C ASP A 217 47.04 51.08 -14.09
N ASP A 218 45.74 51.38 -14.11
CA ASP A 218 44.98 52.03 -15.18
C ASP A 218 44.47 51.28 -16.44
N ASP A 219 43.15 51.40 -16.57
CA ASP A 219 42.37 51.79 -17.76
C ASP A 219 42.14 50.82 -18.94
N ASP A 220 40.86 50.41 -19.00
CA ASP A 220 39.91 50.53 -20.11
C ASP A 220 40.11 49.80 -21.46
N SER A 221 39.02 49.09 -21.79
CA SER A 221 38.30 49.04 -23.07
C SER A 221 38.61 47.95 -24.11
N ASP A 222 37.58 47.09 -24.27
CA ASP A 222 36.87 46.73 -25.51
C ASP A 222 37.28 45.51 -26.37
N ASP A 223 36.20 44.81 -26.76
CA ASP A 223 35.95 43.99 -27.96
C ASP A 223 36.05 42.44 -27.90
N ASP A 224 34.89 41.85 -27.54
CA ASP A 224 33.99 41.04 -28.39
C ASP A 224 34.29 39.56 -28.81
N VAL A 225 33.23 38.74 -28.57
CA VAL A 225 32.64 37.61 -29.36
C VAL A 225 32.64 36.18 -28.75
N ASP A 226 31.45 35.84 -28.21
CA ASP A 226 30.61 34.60 -28.25
C ASP A 226 31.06 33.24 -27.69
N ASP A 227 30.39 32.78 -26.61
CA ASP A 227 29.30 31.76 -26.65
C ASP A 227 28.78 31.44 -25.21
N GLU A 228 27.71 32.11 -24.74
CA GLU A 228 27.02 31.76 -23.48
C GLU A 228 25.77 30.89 -23.74
N ASN A 229 25.82 29.63 -23.33
CA ASN A 229 24.68 28.70 -23.31
C ASN A 229 24.28 28.34 -21.86
N LYS A 230 23.90 29.32 -21.03
CA LYS A 230 23.30 29.09 -19.70
C LYS A 230 21.81 28.75 -19.84
N ARG A 231 21.48 27.45 -19.83
CA ARG A 231 20.10 26.95 -19.70
C ARG A 231 19.52 27.38 -18.35
N LYS A 232 18.70 28.43 -18.34
CA LYS A 232 17.88 28.85 -17.19
C LYS A 232 16.93 27.70 -16.81
N LYS A 233 17.03 27.17 -15.59
CA LYS A 233 16.03 26.27 -14.98
C LYS A 233 14.65 26.91 -15.15
N GLN A 234 13.78 26.31 -15.96
CA GLN A 234 12.43 26.86 -16.16
C GLN A 234 11.66 26.77 -14.83
N PRO A 235 11.03 27.85 -14.36
CA PRO A 235 10.20 27.80 -13.17
C PRO A 235 9.07 26.79 -13.39
N ILE A 236 8.78 25.98 -12.36
CA ILE A 236 7.66 25.04 -12.34
C ILE A 236 6.40 25.80 -12.77
N LYS A 237 5.95 25.56 -14.00
CA LYS A 237 4.82 26.25 -14.58
C LYS A 237 3.58 25.73 -13.85
N ILE A 238 3.02 26.54 -12.95
CA ILE A 238 1.75 26.23 -12.27
C ILE A 238 0.71 26.03 -13.38
N ILE A 239 0.35 24.77 -13.60
CA ILE A 239 -0.64 24.40 -14.60
C ILE A 239 -1.97 25.00 -14.13
N GLY A 240 -2.57 25.86 -14.97
CA GLY A 240 -3.86 26.48 -14.66
C GLY A 240 -4.96 25.41 -14.46
N PRO A 241 -5.99 25.70 -13.66
CA PRO A 241 -7.03 24.74 -13.29
C PRO A 241 -7.75 24.10 -14.50
N ASP A 242 -7.79 24.79 -15.65
CA ASP A 242 -8.43 24.30 -16.87
C ASP A 242 -7.58 23.21 -17.55
N VAL A 243 -6.26 23.40 -17.63
CA VAL A 243 -5.34 22.41 -18.19
C VAL A 243 -5.25 21.20 -17.26
N GLU A 244 -5.33 21.41 -15.95
CA GLU A 244 -5.43 20.30 -15.00
C GLU A 244 -6.73 19.49 -15.20
N GLN A 245 -7.86 20.14 -15.47
CA GLN A 245 -9.11 19.46 -15.80
C GLN A 245 -9.01 18.66 -17.11
N GLU A 246 -8.34 19.17 -18.14
CA GLU A 246 -8.12 18.42 -19.38
C GLU A 246 -7.20 17.20 -19.17
N LEU A 247 -6.10 17.38 -18.42
CA LEU A 247 -5.19 16.30 -18.04
C LEU A 247 -5.84 15.27 -17.10
N GLN A 248 -6.91 15.65 -16.41
CA GLN A 248 -7.75 14.74 -15.63
C GLN A 248 -8.80 14.01 -16.49
N GLN A 249 -8.98 14.38 -17.76
CA GLN A 249 -9.99 13.79 -18.64
C GLN A 249 -9.42 12.83 -19.68
N LYS A 250 -8.15 12.95 -20.08
CA LYS A 250 -7.53 12.11 -21.12
C LYS A 250 -6.31 11.36 -20.59
N ASN A 251 -6.16 10.10 -20.99
CA ASN A 251 -4.97 9.32 -20.69
C ASN A 251 -3.76 9.98 -21.34
N THR A 252 -2.69 10.14 -20.57
CA THR A 252 -1.38 10.54 -21.08
C THR A 252 -0.73 9.37 -21.80
N GLU A 253 0.31 9.65 -22.59
CA GLU A 253 1.10 8.60 -23.24
C GLU A 253 1.71 7.61 -22.22
N ASN A 254 2.11 8.13 -21.06
CA ASN A 254 2.60 7.34 -19.95
C ASN A 254 1.52 6.45 -19.31
N ASP A 255 0.25 6.81 -19.42
CA ASP A 255 -0.86 5.97 -18.98
C ASP A 255 -1.11 4.85 -20.01
N THR A 256 -1.10 5.17 -21.31
CA THR A 256 -1.43 4.22 -22.40
C THR A 256 -0.32 3.22 -22.71
N LYS A 257 0.94 3.49 -22.34
CA LYS A 257 2.06 2.56 -22.60
C LYS A 257 1.81 1.16 -22.02
N TRP A 258 1.02 1.05 -20.96
CA TRP A 258 0.73 -0.23 -20.33
C TRP A 258 -0.40 -1.03 -20.99
N GLU A 259 -1.16 -0.45 -21.93
CA GLU A 259 -2.31 -1.12 -22.55
C GLU A 259 -1.92 -2.42 -23.26
N TYR A 260 -0.85 -2.42 -24.03
CA TYR A 260 -0.40 -3.61 -24.77
C TYR A 260 0.16 -4.71 -23.84
N PRO A 261 1.14 -4.45 -22.94
CA PRO A 261 1.60 -5.45 -21.98
C PRO A 261 0.45 -6.07 -21.15
N LEU A 262 -0.47 -5.22 -20.70
CA LEU A 262 -1.63 -5.64 -19.93
C LEU A 262 -2.60 -6.50 -20.75
N SER A 263 -2.79 -6.16 -22.03
CA SER A 263 -3.58 -6.97 -22.97
C SER A 263 -3.00 -8.37 -23.13
N CYS A 264 -1.67 -8.49 -23.27
CA CYS A 264 -1.00 -9.79 -23.38
C CYS A 264 -1.13 -10.63 -22.11
N ILE A 265 -0.96 -10.03 -20.93
CA ILE A 265 -1.13 -10.70 -19.64
C ILE A 265 -2.57 -11.15 -19.44
N LEU A 266 -3.55 -10.32 -19.81
CA LEU A 266 -4.95 -10.68 -19.68
C LEU A 266 -5.40 -11.70 -20.71
N ASP A 267 -4.90 -11.66 -21.94
CA ASP A 267 -5.14 -12.73 -22.93
C ASP A 267 -4.53 -14.07 -22.48
N PHE A 268 -3.38 -14.03 -21.80
CA PHE A 268 -2.80 -15.19 -21.12
C PHE A 268 -3.78 -15.74 -20.07
N ILE A 269 -4.18 -14.93 -19.08
CA ILE A 269 -5.09 -15.35 -18.00
C ILE A 269 -6.44 -15.82 -18.55
N TYR A 270 -7.03 -15.06 -19.46
CA TYR A 270 -8.32 -15.36 -20.10
C TYR A 270 -8.30 -16.72 -20.78
N SER A 271 -7.23 -17.03 -21.51
CA SER A 271 -7.12 -18.31 -22.21
C SER A 271 -7.05 -19.52 -21.28
N PHE A 272 -6.43 -19.37 -20.11
CA PHE A 272 -6.44 -20.42 -19.08
C PHE A 272 -7.75 -20.48 -18.32
N ALA A 273 -8.41 -19.34 -18.08
CA ALA A 273 -9.73 -19.32 -17.47
C ALA A 273 -10.76 -20.06 -18.36
N LEU A 274 -10.69 -19.90 -19.69
CA LEU A 274 -11.48 -20.67 -20.65
C LEU A 274 -11.20 -22.17 -20.57
N ASP A 275 -9.93 -22.55 -20.51
CA ASP A 275 -9.52 -23.95 -20.44
C ASP A 275 -9.98 -24.61 -19.12
N LEU A 276 -9.82 -23.94 -17.98
CA LEU A 276 -10.34 -24.39 -16.68
C LEU A 276 -11.86 -24.58 -16.71
N LYS A 277 -12.58 -23.64 -17.33
CA LYS A 277 -14.05 -23.74 -17.47
C LYS A 277 -14.46 -24.92 -18.36
N ALA A 278 -13.72 -25.20 -19.43
CA ALA A 278 -14.01 -26.34 -20.31
C ALA A 278 -13.78 -27.68 -19.60
N GLN A 279 -12.74 -27.76 -18.76
CA GLN A 279 -12.43 -28.95 -17.98
C GLN A 279 -13.51 -29.25 -16.94
N ASP A 280 -14.02 -28.21 -16.26
CA ASP A 280 -15.11 -28.32 -15.27
C ASP A 280 -16.43 -28.88 -15.86
N THR A 281 -16.65 -28.73 -17.17
CA THR A 281 -17.86 -29.25 -17.84
C THR A 281 -17.78 -30.72 -18.27
N ASN A 282 -16.59 -31.32 -18.30
CA ASN A 282 -16.39 -32.67 -18.82
C ASN A 282 -16.50 -33.76 -17.75
N ASP A 283 -16.65 -33.40 -16.47
CA ASP A 283 -16.87 -34.37 -15.42
C ASP A 283 -18.23 -35.04 -15.61
N ASP A 284 -18.19 -36.36 -15.83
CA ASP A 284 -19.34 -37.19 -16.12
C ASP A 284 -20.43 -36.93 -15.08
N PRO A 285 -21.65 -36.50 -15.47
CA PRO A 285 -22.74 -36.25 -14.54
C PRO A 285 -23.08 -37.48 -13.67
N ASN A 286 -22.61 -38.68 -14.03
CA ASN A 286 -22.76 -39.92 -13.27
C ASN A 286 -21.53 -40.30 -12.42
N SER A 287 -20.40 -39.59 -12.50
CA SER A 287 -19.18 -39.97 -11.78
C SER A 287 -19.31 -39.89 -10.25
N GLY A 288 -20.40 -39.34 -9.71
CA GLY A 288 -20.60 -39.14 -8.27
C GLY A 288 -19.65 -38.09 -7.65
N ILE A 289 -18.60 -37.73 -8.37
CA ILE A 289 -17.68 -36.64 -8.10
C ILE A 289 -18.28 -35.44 -8.82
N SER A 290 -19.26 -34.78 -8.18
CA SER A 290 -19.59 -33.44 -8.65
C SER A 290 -18.34 -32.59 -8.48
N THR A 291 -17.73 -32.15 -9.58
CA THR A 291 -16.86 -30.98 -9.53
C THR A 291 -17.53 -29.91 -8.70
N PRO A 292 -16.78 -29.14 -7.90
CA PRO A 292 -17.38 -28.21 -6.97
C PRO A 292 -18.16 -27.12 -7.73
N ARG A 293 -19.44 -27.40 -8.00
CA ARG A 293 -20.56 -26.45 -8.01
C ARG A 293 -20.71 -25.74 -6.64
N ALA A 294 -19.73 -25.88 -5.75
CA ALA A 294 -19.63 -25.30 -4.42
C ALA A 294 -19.61 -23.77 -4.43
N ILE A 295 -19.26 -23.11 -5.55
CA ILE A 295 -19.12 -21.65 -5.54
C ILE A 295 -20.47 -20.91 -5.53
N ASN A 296 -21.59 -21.57 -5.89
CA ASN A 296 -22.91 -20.94 -5.99
C ASN A 296 -24.06 -21.69 -5.27
N ARG A 297 -23.79 -22.55 -4.28
CA ARG A 297 -24.89 -23.17 -3.50
C ARG A 297 -25.55 -22.13 -2.60
N THR A 298 -26.61 -21.54 -3.12
CA THR A 298 -27.62 -20.77 -2.37
C THR A 298 -28.18 -21.61 -1.22
N ALA A 299 -28.27 -21.00 -0.04
CA ALA A 299 -28.59 -21.54 1.29
C ALA A 299 -29.97 -22.22 1.43
N GLY A 300 -30.25 -23.28 0.68
CA GLY A 300 -31.61 -23.83 0.54
C GLY A 300 -31.83 -25.30 0.91
N SER A 301 -30.88 -26.01 1.51
CA SER A 301 -31.11 -27.41 1.90
C SER A 301 -30.25 -27.83 3.09
N ASP A 302 -30.90 -27.95 4.24
CA ASP A 302 -30.37 -28.54 5.46
C ASP A 302 -29.94 -30.00 5.18
N GLN A 303 -28.80 -30.42 5.73
CA GLN A 303 -28.19 -31.77 5.64
C GLN A 303 -27.16 -32.07 4.52
N ILE A 304 -26.42 -31.08 4.02
CA ILE A 304 -25.27 -31.37 3.15
C ILE A 304 -23.97 -31.36 3.96
N THR A 305 -23.33 -32.52 4.04
CA THR A 305 -22.00 -32.74 4.63
C THR A 305 -20.97 -31.78 4.03
N PHE A 306 -20.50 -30.83 4.84
CA PHE A 306 -19.63 -29.70 4.48
C PHE A 306 -18.16 -30.10 4.16
N TYR A 307 -17.88 -31.40 3.92
CA TYR A 307 -16.53 -31.99 4.01
C TYR A 307 -15.91 -32.44 2.68
N ASP A 308 -16.55 -32.21 1.53
CA ASP A 308 -15.92 -32.56 0.25
C ASP A 308 -14.83 -31.56 -0.11
N LYS A 309 -13.59 -32.05 -0.06
CA LYS A 309 -12.32 -31.33 -0.18
C LYS A 309 -12.34 -30.35 -1.37
N PRO A 310 -12.27 -29.03 -1.14
CA PRO A 310 -12.19 -28.03 -2.21
C PRO A 310 -10.79 -27.97 -2.85
N ASN A 311 -9.91 -28.93 -2.56
CA ASN A 311 -8.52 -28.93 -2.98
C ASN A 311 -8.30 -29.55 -4.37
N THR A 312 -9.20 -29.27 -5.32
CA THR A 312 -8.97 -29.72 -6.70
C THR A 312 -7.87 -28.85 -7.33
N PRO A 313 -6.99 -29.42 -8.18
CA PRO A 313 -5.99 -28.62 -8.90
C PRO A 313 -6.59 -27.49 -9.73
N ILE A 314 -7.85 -27.63 -10.17
CA ILE A 314 -8.62 -26.60 -10.86
C ILE A 314 -8.92 -25.44 -9.91
N ALA A 315 -9.45 -25.70 -8.71
CA ALA A 315 -9.75 -24.68 -7.72
C ALA A 315 -8.49 -23.91 -7.30
N GLN A 316 -7.36 -24.61 -7.13
CA GLN A 316 -6.05 -23.98 -6.86
C GLN A 316 -5.64 -22.99 -7.96
N GLN A 317 -5.83 -23.35 -9.23
CA GLN A 317 -5.51 -22.48 -10.36
C GLN A 317 -6.49 -21.31 -10.47
N GLN A 318 -7.78 -21.52 -10.21
CA GLN A 318 -8.78 -20.46 -10.15
C GLN A 318 -8.45 -19.44 -9.05
N HIS A 319 -8.08 -19.90 -7.86
CA HIS A 319 -7.61 -19.07 -6.75
C HIS A 319 -6.38 -18.25 -7.11
N LEU A 320 -5.42 -18.89 -7.75
CA LEU A 320 -4.21 -18.23 -8.21
C LEU A 320 -4.58 -17.11 -9.20
N PHE A 321 -5.37 -17.38 -10.23
CA PHE A 321 -5.80 -16.34 -11.17
C PHE A 321 -6.62 -15.25 -10.52
N LEU A 322 -7.48 -15.55 -9.55
CA LEU A 322 -8.20 -14.55 -8.77
C LEU A 322 -7.21 -13.61 -8.06
N PHE A 323 -6.23 -14.16 -7.33
CA PHE A 323 -5.20 -13.37 -6.66
C PHE A 323 -4.47 -12.43 -7.63
N TYR A 324 -4.07 -12.96 -8.79
CA TYR A 324 -3.35 -12.19 -9.81
C TYR A 324 -4.22 -11.11 -10.46
N LEU A 325 -5.48 -11.39 -10.76
CA LEU A 325 -6.42 -10.40 -11.29
C LEU A 325 -6.66 -9.27 -10.29
N VAL A 326 -6.82 -9.58 -9.00
CA VAL A 326 -6.97 -8.56 -7.95
C VAL A 326 -5.65 -7.80 -7.73
N LYS A 327 -4.50 -8.46 -7.87
CA LYS A 327 -3.18 -7.80 -7.83
C LYS A 327 -3.00 -6.84 -9.00
N ILE A 328 -3.41 -7.20 -10.22
CA ILE A 328 -3.45 -6.30 -11.39
C ILE A 328 -4.32 -5.07 -11.07
N LEU A 329 -5.50 -5.28 -10.50
CA LEU A 329 -6.37 -4.17 -10.08
C LEU A 329 -5.78 -3.31 -8.96
N SER A 330 -4.75 -3.78 -8.25
CA SER A 330 -4.08 -3.02 -7.18
C SER A 330 -2.92 -2.14 -7.67
N MET A 331 -2.49 -2.30 -8.92
CA MET A 331 -1.30 -1.65 -9.46
C MET A 331 -1.55 -0.17 -9.78
N GLU A 332 -0.63 0.70 -9.38
CA GLU A 332 -0.79 2.14 -9.53
C GLU A 332 -0.92 2.57 -11.01
N SER A 333 -0.17 1.92 -11.90
CA SER A 333 -0.22 2.12 -13.36
C SER A 333 -1.59 1.84 -13.97
N ILE A 334 -2.38 0.98 -13.33
CA ILE A 334 -3.73 0.58 -13.76
C ILE A 334 -4.80 1.42 -13.06
N LEU A 335 -4.52 1.85 -11.83
CA LEU A 335 -5.43 2.62 -11.00
C LEU A 335 -5.42 4.12 -11.31
N ASN A 336 -4.32 4.68 -11.80
CA ASN A 336 -4.16 6.12 -12.03
C ASN A 336 -4.76 6.70 -13.32
N PRO A 337 -4.89 5.96 -14.43
CA PRO A 337 -5.36 6.52 -15.69
C PRO A 337 -6.74 7.18 -15.53
N PRO A 338 -6.94 8.40 -16.06
CA PRO A 338 -8.22 9.11 -15.97
C PRO A 338 -9.35 8.42 -16.73
N GLN A 339 -9.03 7.76 -17.85
CA GLN A 339 -9.92 6.89 -18.59
C GLN A 339 -9.50 5.43 -18.42
N SER A 340 -10.46 4.51 -18.47
CA SER A 340 -10.15 3.08 -18.41
C SER A 340 -9.26 2.67 -19.58
N LEU A 341 -8.14 2.02 -19.28
CA LEU A 341 -7.25 1.41 -20.27
C LEU A 341 -8.04 0.45 -21.16
N LEU A 342 -7.66 0.36 -22.43
CA LEU A 342 -8.26 -0.55 -23.40
C LEU A 342 -7.38 -1.79 -23.60
N CYS A 343 -7.98 -2.96 -23.49
CA CYS A 343 -7.40 -4.21 -23.92
C CYS A 343 -7.59 -4.40 -25.42
N ASN A 344 -6.51 -4.69 -26.14
CA ASN A 344 -6.49 -4.85 -27.60
C ASN A 344 -7.16 -3.68 -28.35
N GLY A 345 -7.07 -2.47 -27.80
CA GLY A 345 -7.64 -1.23 -28.36
C GLY A 345 -9.17 -1.17 -28.45
N THR A 346 -9.90 -2.16 -27.93
CA THR A 346 -11.36 -2.29 -28.18
C THR A 346 -12.17 -2.48 -26.92
N MET A 347 -11.74 -3.35 -26.01
CA MET A 347 -12.49 -3.66 -24.80
C MET A 347 -11.92 -2.92 -23.61
N PRO A 348 -12.71 -2.23 -22.79
CA PRO A 348 -12.21 -1.69 -21.53
C PRO A 348 -11.58 -2.81 -20.69
N LEU A 349 -10.44 -2.51 -20.08
CA LEU A 349 -9.68 -3.40 -19.19
C LEU A 349 -10.59 -4.17 -18.22
N LEU A 350 -11.52 -3.44 -17.62
CA LEU A 350 -12.49 -3.99 -16.69
C LEU A 350 -13.42 -5.04 -17.32
N GLY A 351 -13.84 -4.83 -18.58
CA GLY A 351 -14.67 -5.81 -19.28
C GLY A 351 -13.95 -7.15 -19.38
N VAL A 352 -12.66 -7.11 -19.74
CA VAL A 352 -11.82 -8.31 -19.83
C VAL A 352 -11.61 -8.95 -18.45
N ILE A 353 -11.29 -8.18 -17.42
CA ILE A 353 -11.13 -8.71 -16.05
C ILE A 353 -12.45 -9.30 -15.54
N GLY A 354 -13.57 -8.61 -15.76
CA GLY A 354 -14.90 -9.07 -15.37
C GLY A 354 -15.35 -10.33 -16.12
N GLU A 355 -14.89 -10.54 -17.35
CA GLU A 355 -15.05 -11.79 -18.07
C GLU A 355 -14.14 -12.89 -17.50
N CYS A 356 -12.87 -12.59 -17.20
CA CYS A 356 -11.95 -13.55 -16.57
C CYS A 356 -12.50 -14.04 -15.23
N LEU A 357 -12.98 -13.14 -14.37
CA LEU A 357 -13.61 -13.47 -13.08
C LEU A 357 -14.85 -14.37 -13.26
N SER A 358 -15.68 -14.07 -14.27
CA SER A 358 -16.84 -14.90 -14.62
C SER A 358 -16.43 -16.30 -15.11
N LEU A 359 -15.35 -16.39 -15.90
CA LEU A 359 -14.84 -17.65 -16.43
C LEU A 359 -14.28 -18.56 -15.33
N ILE A 360 -13.59 -18.02 -14.34
CA ILE A 360 -13.10 -18.79 -13.18
C ILE A 360 -14.18 -19.06 -12.13
N GLY A 361 -15.44 -18.68 -12.39
CA GLY A 361 -16.55 -18.86 -11.46
C GLY A 361 -16.52 -17.93 -10.24
N ALA A 362 -15.65 -16.92 -10.22
CA ALA A 362 -15.53 -15.98 -9.12
C ALA A 362 -16.70 -14.99 -9.12
N SER A 363 -17.76 -15.33 -8.40
CA SER A 363 -18.85 -14.40 -8.09
C SER A 363 -18.35 -13.30 -7.15
N THR A 364 -19.03 -12.15 -7.09
CA THR A 364 -18.72 -11.11 -6.10
C THR A 364 -18.75 -11.66 -4.68
N SER A 365 -19.76 -12.49 -4.36
CA SER A 365 -19.88 -13.16 -3.07
C SER A 365 -18.71 -14.09 -2.79
N TYR A 366 -18.15 -14.72 -3.82
CA TYR A 366 -16.98 -15.58 -3.71
C TYR A 366 -15.69 -14.77 -3.51
N ILE A 367 -15.47 -13.68 -4.25
CA ILE A 367 -14.30 -12.81 -4.06
C ILE A 367 -14.28 -12.26 -2.64
N LEU A 368 -15.44 -11.83 -2.14
CA LEU A 368 -15.58 -11.45 -0.75
C LEU A 368 -15.32 -12.69 0.12
N GLY A 369 -16.06 -13.79 -0.03
CA GLY A 369 -15.93 -14.98 0.82
C GLY A 369 -14.63 -15.80 0.71
N THR A 370 -13.73 -15.54 -0.23
CA THR A 370 -12.40 -16.19 -0.37
C THR A 370 -11.29 -15.38 0.26
N ASP A 371 -11.55 -14.12 0.58
CA ASP A 371 -10.66 -13.38 1.44
C ASP A 371 -10.72 -14.01 2.84
N SER A 372 -9.57 -14.38 3.40
CA SER A 372 -9.45 -14.95 4.75
C SER A 372 -10.22 -14.13 5.78
N ARG A 373 -10.24 -12.80 5.59
CA ARG A 373 -10.94 -11.85 6.43
C ARG A 373 -12.46 -12.07 6.37
N PHE A 374 -13.06 -12.20 5.20
CA PHE A 374 -14.49 -12.43 5.10
C PHE A 374 -14.90 -13.83 5.56
N ARG A 375 -14.07 -14.87 5.38
CA ARG A 375 -14.34 -16.21 5.94
C ARG A 375 -14.38 -16.19 7.46
N LEU A 376 -13.43 -15.54 8.11
CA LEU A 376 -13.43 -15.40 9.57
C LEU A 376 -14.73 -14.74 10.04
N LYS A 377 -15.20 -13.71 9.34
CA LYS A 377 -16.48 -13.05 9.65
C LYS A 377 -17.68 -13.98 9.46
N LYS A 378 -17.69 -14.75 8.37
CA LYS A 378 -18.78 -15.68 8.09
C LYS A 378 -18.82 -16.81 9.13
N ARG A 379 -17.65 -17.32 9.54
CA ARG A 379 -17.53 -18.32 10.61
C ARG A 379 -17.96 -17.76 11.97
N GLU A 380 -17.61 -16.52 12.29
CA GLU A 380 -18.10 -15.82 13.50
C GLU A 380 -19.64 -15.74 13.51
N ILE A 381 -20.25 -15.32 12.41
CA ILE A 381 -21.72 -15.25 12.27
C ILE A 381 -22.35 -16.65 12.32
N GLU A 382 -21.78 -17.64 11.63
CA GLU A 382 -22.28 -19.03 11.66
C GLU A 382 -22.15 -19.67 13.06
N LEU A 383 -21.10 -19.31 13.81
CA LEU A 383 -20.95 -19.71 15.21
C LEU A 383 -22.00 -19.03 16.07
N GLU A 384 -22.18 -17.71 15.95
CA GLU A 384 -23.25 -16.98 16.64
C GLU A 384 -24.63 -17.60 16.35
N ASP A 385 -24.94 -17.88 15.08
CA ASP A 385 -26.20 -18.53 14.67
C ASP A 385 -26.33 -19.95 15.24
N MET A 386 -25.27 -20.78 15.23
CA MET A 386 -25.29 -22.10 15.87
C MET A 386 -25.50 -22.01 17.39
N TYR A 387 -24.87 -21.03 18.06
CA TYR A 387 -25.09 -20.81 19.49
C TYR A 387 -26.55 -20.44 19.77
N TYR A 388 -27.13 -19.57 18.94
CA TYR A 388 -28.56 -19.23 19.03
C TYR A 388 -29.48 -20.43 18.73
N ASP A 389 -29.15 -21.26 17.75
CA ASP A 389 -29.96 -22.44 17.37
C ASP A 389 -29.84 -23.60 18.38
N GLU A 390 -28.68 -23.77 19.03
CA GLU A 390 -28.49 -24.75 20.12
C GLU A 390 -29.12 -24.31 21.45
N GLY A 391 -29.68 -23.09 21.50
CA GLY A 391 -30.30 -22.54 22.69
C GLY A 391 -29.31 -22.24 23.81
N LEU A 392 -28.02 -22.07 23.47
CA LEU A 392 -26.99 -21.62 24.38
C LEU A 392 -27.12 -20.10 24.50
N ASP A 393 -27.82 -19.65 25.53
CA ASP A 393 -27.89 -18.23 25.86
C ASP A 393 -26.56 -17.77 26.49
N GLU A 394 -26.30 -16.46 26.48
CA GLU A 394 -25.10 -15.87 27.10
C GLU A 394 -24.95 -16.24 28.60
N ASP A 395 -26.01 -16.72 29.23
CA ASP A 395 -26.07 -17.17 30.62
C ASP A 395 -25.46 -18.57 30.83
N ASP A 396 -25.46 -19.44 29.82
CA ASP A 396 -24.82 -20.77 29.88
C ASP A 396 -23.29 -20.66 29.98
N PHE A 397 -22.70 -19.57 29.47
CA PHE A 397 -21.26 -19.28 29.59
C PHE A 397 -20.85 -18.70 30.95
N GLN A 398 -21.81 -18.24 31.77
CA GLN A 398 -21.50 -17.63 33.07
C GLN A 398 -21.22 -18.65 34.18
N ASN A 399 -21.56 -19.93 33.98
CA ASN A 399 -21.42 -20.98 34.99
C ASN A 399 -20.18 -21.88 34.85
N ASP A 400 -19.43 -21.78 33.75
CA ASP A 400 -18.14 -22.46 33.59
C ASP A 400 -17.01 -21.68 34.28
N GLN A 401 -16.97 -21.79 35.62
CA GLN A 401 -15.92 -21.19 36.47
C GLN A 401 -14.49 -21.68 36.15
N ASP A 402 -14.33 -22.68 35.28
CA ASP A 402 -13.04 -23.20 34.83
C ASP A 402 -12.52 -22.61 33.49
N LEU A 403 -13.31 -21.81 32.77
CA LEU A 403 -12.94 -21.16 31.49
C LEU A 403 -12.72 -19.64 31.61
N ASN A 404 -12.28 -19.17 32.78
CA ASN A 404 -11.97 -17.75 32.99
C ASN A 404 -10.68 -17.36 32.22
N LEU A 405 -10.85 -17.02 30.93
CA LEU A 405 -9.83 -16.59 29.97
C LEU A 405 -9.29 -15.16 30.22
N ASN A 406 -9.77 -14.48 31.26
CA ASN A 406 -9.40 -13.10 31.58
C ASN A 406 -8.27 -12.96 32.62
N ASP A 407 -7.55 -14.04 32.95
CA ASP A 407 -6.33 -13.97 33.79
C ASP A 407 -5.08 -14.42 33.00
N PRO A 408 -4.32 -13.48 32.40
CA PRO A 408 -3.11 -13.79 31.63
C PRO A 408 -2.00 -14.48 32.46
N ASN A 409 -2.12 -14.54 33.80
CA ASN A 409 -1.17 -15.23 34.68
C ASN A 409 -1.56 -16.67 35.05
N LYS A 410 -2.82 -17.09 34.83
CA LYS A 410 -3.30 -18.46 35.13
C LYS A 410 -3.04 -19.45 33.99
N VAL A 411 -3.07 -19.00 32.74
CA VAL A 411 -2.84 -19.83 31.54
C VAL A 411 -1.38 -20.29 31.44
N ARG A 412 -0.43 -19.50 31.96
CA ARG A 412 1.01 -19.81 31.95
C ARG A 412 1.44 -20.85 33.00
N ASN A 413 0.62 -21.07 34.03
CA ASN A 413 0.90 -22.01 35.13
C ASN A 413 0.18 -23.36 34.99
N LYS A 414 -0.97 -23.44 34.29
CA LYS A 414 -1.70 -24.71 34.03
C LYS A 414 -1.04 -25.58 32.93
N LEU A 415 -0.23 -25.00 32.04
CA LEU A 415 0.50 -25.72 30.98
C LEU A 415 1.84 -26.33 31.45
N LYS A 416 2.29 -26.05 32.68
CA LYS A 416 3.49 -26.66 33.29
C LYS A 416 3.20 -27.75 34.33
N SER A 417 1.92 -27.99 34.69
CA SER A 417 1.54 -28.89 35.79
C SER A 417 0.72 -30.13 35.38
N LYS A 418 0.65 -30.48 34.09
CA LYS A 418 -0.07 -31.67 33.57
C LYS A 418 0.79 -32.72 32.87
N LYS A 419 2.13 -32.58 32.92
CA LYS A 419 3.09 -33.67 32.69
C LYS A 419 3.55 -34.17 34.05
N LEU A 420 3.49 -35.48 34.29
CA LEU A 420 3.91 -36.25 35.50
C LEU A 420 2.76 -36.63 36.45
N ASN A 421 2.10 -37.76 36.19
CA ASN A 421 2.06 -38.89 37.13
C ASN A 421 1.22 -40.08 36.60
N SER A 422 1.92 -41.10 36.09
CA SER A 422 1.56 -42.51 36.25
C SER A 422 2.84 -43.37 36.21
N ASN A 423 2.94 -44.26 37.21
CA ASN A 423 3.87 -45.40 37.39
C ASN A 423 5.25 -45.22 38.07
N SER A 424 5.18 -45.34 39.41
CA SER A 424 5.84 -46.35 40.27
C SER A 424 7.37 -46.37 40.50
N ASN A 425 7.68 -46.20 41.80
CA ASN A 425 8.68 -46.88 42.65
C ASN A 425 10.08 -46.29 42.88
N GLN A 426 10.22 -45.82 44.13
CA GLN A 426 11.32 -46.03 45.11
C GLN A 426 12.54 -45.08 45.18
N SER A 427 12.52 -44.35 46.31
CA SER A 427 13.61 -44.09 47.29
C SER A 427 14.74 -43.08 47.00
N SER A 428 14.53 -41.90 47.60
CA SER A 428 15.35 -41.22 48.63
C SER A 428 16.72 -40.58 48.33
N ALA A 429 16.76 -39.28 48.64
CA ALA A 429 17.72 -38.55 49.50
C ALA A 429 18.74 -37.58 48.86
N ASN A 430 18.45 -36.28 49.09
CA ASN A 430 19.31 -35.20 49.62
C ASN A 430 20.38 -34.46 48.78
N THR A 431 20.42 -33.14 49.10
CA THR A 431 21.52 -32.12 49.00
C THR A 431 21.88 -31.64 47.59
N SER A 432 21.62 -30.39 47.14
CA SER A 432 21.99 -29.01 47.58
C SER A 432 23.45 -28.61 47.34
N LYS A 433 23.64 -27.34 46.92
CA LYS A 433 24.87 -26.52 46.73
C LYS A 433 25.62 -26.68 45.39
N ASP A 434 26.31 -25.68 44.83
CA ASP A 434 26.44 -24.20 44.91
C ASP A 434 27.73 -23.88 44.12
N ILE A 435 27.86 -22.66 43.56
CA ILE A 435 29.13 -21.96 43.19
C ILE A 435 29.86 -22.51 41.93
N GLY A 436 30.41 -21.72 40.99
CA GLY A 436 30.61 -20.28 40.90
C GLY A 436 31.47 -19.94 39.66
N ASP A 437 31.53 -18.64 39.41
CA ASP A 437 32.31 -17.79 38.48
C ASP A 437 33.63 -18.31 37.87
N ASP A 438 33.91 -17.92 36.62
CA ASP A 438 34.99 -16.97 36.27
C ASP A 438 35.11 -16.76 34.74
N ASP A 439 35.62 -15.58 34.40
CA ASP A 439 35.74 -14.89 33.10
C ASP A 439 36.67 -15.56 32.07
N ASP A 440 36.49 -15.24 30.78
CA ASP A 440 37.50 -14.55 29.94
C ASP A 440 37.25 -14.66 28.42
N ASP A 441 37.63 -13.58 27.75
CA ASP A 441 37.58 -13.27 26.32
C ASP A 441 38.34 -14.25 25.40
N ASN A 442 37.85 -14.44 24.16
CA ASN A 442 38.52 -14.06 22.90
C ASN A 442 38.06 -14.86 21.67
N ASN A 443 37.85 -14.11 20.58
CA ASN A 443 38.11 -14.38 19.15
C ASN A 443 38.46 -15.82 18.70
N SER A 444 37.78 -16.29 17.65
CA SER A 444 38.44 -16.68 16.38
C SER A 444 37.40 -17.05 15.30
N GLU A 445 37.56 -16.50 14.11
CA GLU A 445 37.03 -17.04 12.84
C GLU A 445 37.74 -18.36 12.49
N SER A 446 37.06 -19.27 11.79
CA SER A 446 37.64 -20.15 10.76
C SER A 446 36.57 -20.92 9.99
N ASP A 447 36.60 -20.81 8.66
CA ASP A 447 35.96 -21.69 7.70
C ASP A 447 36.50 -23.13 7.78
N TYR A 448 35.66 -24.14 7.53
CA TYR A 448 36.12 -25.43 6.97
C TYR A 448 35.02 -26.19 6.21
N SER A 449 35.50 -26.87 5.18
CA SER A 449 34.89 -27.43 3.99
C SER A 449 34.27 -28.84 4.09
N SER A 450 33.27 -29.09 3.23
CA SER A 450 32.94 -30.30 2.43
C SER A 450 33.37 -31.71 2.87
N SER A 451 32.45 -32.69 2.76
CA SER A 451 32.54 -33.85 1.81
C SER A 451 31.45 -34.93 2.02
N SER A 452 30.83 -35.39 0.91
CA SER A 452 30.49 -36.78 0.47
C SER A 452 29.92 -37.80 1.49
N SER A 453 29.03 -38.75 1.20
CA SER A 453 28.71 -39.55 0.00
C SER A 453 27.69 -40.64 0.38
N TYR A 454 26.85 -41.07 -0.59
CA TYR A 454 26.36 -42.45 -0.90
C TYR A 454 25.91 -43.35 0.26
N GLU A 455 24.64 -43.74 0.42
CA GLU A 455 23.73 -44.60 -0.38
C GLU A 455 23.43 -45.92 0.37
N SER A 456 22.21 -46.42 0.14
CA SER A 456 21.80 -47.84 0.20
C SER A 456 21.30 -48.41 1.53
N GLU A 457 19.97 -48.40 1.62
CA GLU A 457 19.06 -49.57 1.69
C GLU A 457 19.43 -50.75 2.60
N GLY A 458 18.53 -51.02 3.55
CA GLY A 458 18.47 -52.23 4.35
C GLY A 458 17.16 -52.27 5.14
N GLU A 459 16.15 -52.87 4.52
CA GLU A 459 14.80 -53.11 5.07
C GLU A 459 14.87 -54.11 6.22
N GLU A 460 14.41 -53.71 7.42
CA GLU A 460 14.02 -54.63 8.49
C GLU A 460 12.57 -54.31 8.89
N GLU A 461 11.69 -55.27 8.61
CA GLU A 461 10.31 -55.32 9.05
C GLU A 461 10.27 -55.59 10.57
N GLU A 462 10.04 -54.56 11.39
CA GLU A 462 9.56 -54.77 12.77
C GLU A 462 8.49 -53.75 13.16
N GLU A 463 7.27 -54.27 13.23
CA GLU A 463 6.25 -54.04 14.27
C GLU A 463 5.72 -52.61 14.50
N GLU A 464 4.59 -52.36 13.83
CA GLU A 464 3.43 -51.56 14.23
C GLU A 464 3.51 -50.88 15.61
N LYS A 465 3.97 -49.62 15.60
CA LYS A 465 3.54 -48.64 16.60
C LYS A 465 2.54 -47.69 15.96
N ASP A 466 1.37 -47.69 16.57
CA ASP A 466 0.22 -46.85 16.32
C ASP A 466 0.57 -45.39 16.67
N ASP A 467 1.31 -44.75 15.76
CA ASP A 467 1.73 -43.36 15.86
C ASP A 467 0.53 -42.50 15.43
N GLY A 468 -0.22 -42.04 16.44
CA GLY A 468 -1.46 -41.29 16.28
C GLY A 468 -1.40 -40.26 15.16
N PHE A 469 -2.39 -40.34 14.26
CA PHE A 469 -2.68 -39.35 13.23
C PHE A 469 -2.61 -37.93 13.82
N GLY A 470 -1.52 -37.24 13.52
CA GLY A 470 -1.30 -35.87 13.95
C GLY A 470 -2.35 -34.95 13.33
N GLU A 471 -3.01 -34.15 14.17
CA GLU A 471 -3.99 -33.13 13.82
C GLU A 471 -3.42 -32.01 12.91
N ASP A 472 -2.16 -32.08 12.51
CA ASP A 472 -1.44 -31.06 11.77
C ASP A 472 -1.79 -30.99 10.27
N GLU A 473 -2.27 -32.09 9.66
CA GLU A 473 -2.60 -32.13 8.23
C GLU A 473 -3.84 -31.29 7.88
N TYR A 474 -4.79 -31.14 8.82
CA TYR A 474 -6.00 -30.33 8.64
C TYR A 474 -5.69 -28.82 8.54
N SER A 475 -4.58 -28.36 9.12
CA SER A 475 -4.18 -26.95 9.07
C SER A 475 -3.74 -26.50 7.67
N SER A 476 -3.36 -27.43 6.78
CA SER A 476 -2.81 -27.09 5.46
C SER A 476 -3.88 -26.78 4.41
N ILE A 477 -5.10 -27.31 4.55
CA ILE A 477 -6.16 -27.13 3.54
C ILE A 477 -6.84 -25.76 3.72
N ASP A 478 -7.10 -25.32 4.95
CA ASP A 478 -7.71 -24.01 5.21
C ASP A 478 -6.82 -22.85 4.74
N LYS A 479 -5.49 -22.98 4.89
CA LYS A 479 -4.50 -21.98 4.43
C LYS A 479 -4.51 -21.74 2.93
N LEU A 480 -4.97 -22.70 2.12
CA LEU A 480 -5.02 -22.57 0.66
C LEU A 480 -6.12 -21.60 0.18
N PHE A 481 -7.13 -21.40 1.02
CA PHE A 481 -8.26 -20.51 0.78
C PHE A 481 -8.09 -19.13 1.42
N ASP A 482 -7.02 -18.93 2.19
CA ASP A 482 -6.71 -17.65 2.81
C ASP A 482 -5.85 -16.81 1.87
N LEU A 483 -6.47 -16.32 0.79
CA LEU A 483 -5.80 -15.40 -0.12
C LEU A 483 -5.70 -14.01 0.51
N ASP A 484 -4.47 -13.55 0.74
CA ASP A 484 -4.19 -12.16 1.11
C ASP A 484 -4.32 -11.23 -0.11
N LEU A 485 -5.57 -11.06 -0.56
CA LEU A 485 -5.89 -10.21 -1.69
C LEU A 485 -5.57 -8.74 -1.39
N PRO A 486 -4.89 -8.02 -2.30
CA PRO A 486 -4.48 -6.64 -2.05
C PRO A 486 -5.70 -5.72 -1.90
N TYR A 487 -5.74 -4.99 -0.78
CA TYR A 487 -6.89 -4.18 -0.38
C TYR A 487 -7.24 -3.10 -1.41
N SER A 488 -6.25 -2.46 -2.02
CA SER A 488 -6.47 -1.46 -3.07
C SER A 488 -7.08 -2.07 -4.33
N GLY A 489 -6.74 -3.32 -4.66
CA GLY A 489 -7.32 -4.06 -5.78
C GLY A 489 -8.80 -4.36 -5.56
N ILE A 490 -9.16 -4.86 -4.38
CA ILE A 490 -10.57 -5.09 -4.01
C ILE A 490 -11.32 -3.76 -3.94
N GLY A 491 -10.73 -2.72 -3.34
CA GLY A 491 -11.33 -1.38 -3.28
C GLY A 491 -11.60 -0.82 -4.67
N HIS A 492 -10.70 -1.03 -5.62
CA HIS A 492 -10.92 -0.60 -6.99
C HIS A 492 -11.97 -1.45 -7.69
N TYR A 493 -11.99 -2.76 -7.48
CA TYR A 493 -13.07 -3.60 -7.97
C TYR A 493 -14.44 -3.11 -7.45
N LEU A 494 -14.52 -2.76 -6.17
CA LEU A 494 -15.71 -2.18 -5.55
C LEU A 494 -16.11 -0.84 -6.17
N PHE A 495 -15.13 0.05 -6.44
CA PHE A 495 -15.35 1.31 -7.17
C PHE A 495 -16.07 1.04 -8.49
N LEU A 496 -15.59 0.06 -9.24
CA LEU A 496 -16.13 -0.28 -10.54
C LEU A 496 -17.52 -0.87 -10.43
N LEU A 497 -17.74 -1.83 -9.51
CA LEU A 497 -19.05 -2.44 -9.28
C LEU A 497 -20.13 -1.42 -8.86
N ILE A 498 -19.79 -0.48 -7.97
CA ILE A 498 -20.76 0.47 -7.41
C ILE A 498 -21.07 1.60 -8.40
N LEU A 499 -20.04 2.18 -9.03
CA LEU A 499 -20.19 3.43 -9.77
C LEU A 499 -20.31 3.26 -11.28
N LYS A 500 -19.92 2.12 -11.87
CA LYS A 500 -20.14 1.89 -13.31
C LYS A 500 -21.50 1.22 -13.54
N PRO A 501 -22.42 1.87 -14.28
CA PRO A 501 -23.77 1.33 -14.53
C PRO A 501 -23.77 -0.07 -15.16
N THR A 502 -22.73 -0.39 -15.94
CA THR A 502 -22.61 -1.64 -16.69
C THR A 502 -22.47 -2.86 -15.80
N ASP A 503 -22.12 -2.72 -14.52
CA ASP A 503 -21.81 -3.87 -13.66
C ASP A 503 -22.68 -3.95 -12.40
N GLN A 504 -23.56 -2.97 -12.17
CA GLN A 504 -24.42 -2.92 -10.98
C GLN A 504 -25.34 -4.15 -10.85
N PHE A 505 -25.72 -4.78 -11.96
CA PHE A 505 -26.55 -5.99 -11.94
C PHE A 505 -25.84 -7.21 -11.33
N ARG A 506 -24.51 -7.16 -11.15
CA ARG A 506 -23.70 -8.23 -10.55
C ARG A 506 -23.64 -8.16 -9.03
N LEU A 507 -24.11 -7.08 -8.41
CA LEU A 507 -24.21 -7.00 -6.96
C LEU A 507 -25.42 -7.84 -6.49
N PRO A 508 -25.26 -8.73 -5.51
CA PRO A 508 -26.39 -9.43 -4.91
C PRO A 508 -27.44 -8.41 -4.46
N SER A 509 -28.70 -8.60 -4.84
CA SER A 509 -29.81 -7.72 -4.47
C SER A 509 -30.06 -7.61 -2.95
N LEU A 510 -29.33 -8.40 -2.15
CA LEU A 510 -29.61 -8.66 -0.74
C LEU A 510 -28.77 -7.85 0.25
N GLN A 511 -27.69 -7.18 -0.17
CA GLN A 511 -26.87 -6.42 0.79
C GLN A 511 -27.47 -5.03 1.04
N SER A 512 -27.75 -4.74 2.31
CA SER A 512 -28.10 -3.39 2.72
C SER A 512 -26.93 -2.45 2.42
N ILE A 513 -27.21 -1.21 2.03
CA ILE A 513 -26.15 -0.20 1.79
C ILE A 513 -25.27 -0.01 3.03
N HIS A 514 -25.84 -0.21 4.22
CA HIS A 514 -25.11 -0.23 5.49
C HIS A 514 -24.06 -1.35 5.51
N SER A 515 -24.43 -2.60 5.21
CA SER A 515 -23.50 -3.72 5.10
C SER A 515 -22.45 -3.45 4.03
N ILE A 516 -22.84 -2.96 2.84
CA ILE A 516 -21.88 -2.61 1.79
C ILE A 516 -20.84 -1.59 2.29
N LEU A 517 -21.23 -0.57 3.05
CA LEU A 517 -20.26 0.38 3.60
C LEU A 517 -19.37 -0.28 4.66
N MET A 518 -19.96 -0.92 5.67
CA MET A 518 -19.24 -1.46 6.83
C MET A 518 -18.30 -2.60 6.47
N ASP A 519 -18.73 -3.47 5.56
CA ASP A 519 -17.94 -4.63 5.10
C ASP A 519 -16.76 -4.23 4.20
N ASN A 520 -16.81 -3.02 3.63
CA ASN A 520 -15.79 -2.54 2.70
C ASN A 520 -14.93 -1.40 3.24
N LEU A 521 -15.08 -1.00 4.52
CA LEU A 521 -14.25 0.02 5.15
C LEU A 521 -12.74 -0.19 4.94
N PRO A 522 -12.17 -1.40 5.17
CA PRO A 522 -10.74 -1.59 4.98
C PRO A 522 -10.27 -1.30 3.55
N TYR A 523 -11.08 -1.63 2.54
CA TYR A 523 -10.75 -1.39 1.14
C TYR A 523 -10.81 0.09 0.77
N LEU A 524 -11.81 0.81 1.31
CA LEU A 524 -11.95 2.26 1.14
C LEU A 524 -10.79 3.01 1.80
N ILE A 525 -10.38 2.59 3.01
CA ILE A 525 -9.23 3.15 3.71
C ILE A 525 -7.95 2.94 2.89
N SER A 526 -7.72 1.72 2.39
CA SER A 526 -6.53 1.42 1.59
C SER A 526 -6.44 2.31 0.34
N LEU A 527 -7.56 2.54 -0.36
CA LEU A 527 -7.60 3.48 -1.48
C LEU A 527 -7.30 4.93 -1.07
N LEU A 528 -7.79 5.40 0.08
CA LEU A 528 -7.53 6.75 0.60
C LEU A 528 -6.06 6.93 1.02
N GLN A 529 -5.42 5.87 1.50
CA GLN A 529 -4.02 5.85 1.91
C GLN A 529 -3.04 5.79 0.73
N CYS A 530 -3.50 5.47 -0.49
CA CYS A 530 -2.64 5.46 -1.68
C CYS A 530 -1.90 6.81 -1.90
N LYS A 531 -0.71 6.74 -2.48
CA LYS A 531 0.13 7.91 -2.80
C LYS A 531 -0.55 8.83 -3.83
N SER A 532 -1.18 8.22 -4.83
CA SER A 532 -1.95 8.95 -5.83
C SER A 532 -3.30 9.42 -5.28
N TYR A 533 -3.49 10.74 -5.28
CA TYR A 533 -4.76 11.36 -4.90
C TYR A 533 -5.92 11.00 -5.85
N ARG A 534 -5.62 10.56 -7.09
CA ARG A 534 -6.67 10.12 -8.02
C ARG A 534 -7.33 8.82 -7.53
N ILE A 535 -6.53 7.92 -6.94
CA ILE A 535 -7.02 6.67 -6.35
C ILE A 535 -7.84 6.96 -5.09
N GLY A 536 -7.34 7.81 -4.20
CA GLY A 536 -8.10 8.22 -3.01
C GLY A 536 -9.44 8.89 -3.36
N PHE A 537 -9.49 9.66 -4.44
CA PHE A 537 -10.74 10.28 -4.90
C PHE A 537 -11.79 9.25 -5.34
N LYS A 538 -11.38 8.09 -5.88
CA LYS A 538 -12.30 6.98 -6.19
C LYS A 538 -13.04 6.49 -4.94
N ALA A 539 -12.34 6.37 -3.81
CA ALA A 539 -12.98 6.03 -2.53
C ALA A 539 -13.98 7.10 -2.08
N ILE A 540 -13.64 8.40 -2.24
CA ILE A 540 -14.56 9.50 -1.95
C ILE A 540 -15.82 9.45 -2.82
N GLN A 541 -15.70 9.06 -4.09
CA GLN A 541 -16.86 8.88 -4.98
C GLN A 541 -17.76 7.72 -4.50
N ILE A 542 -17.19 6.59 -4.08
CA ILE A 542 -17.96 5.48 -3.49
C ILE A 542 -18.69 5.96 -2.23
N LEU A 543 -17.97 6.61 -1.31
CA LEU A 543 -18.55 7.14 -0.08
C LEU A 543 -19.69 8.12 -0.35
N SER A 544 -19.53 9.03 -1.33
CA SER A 544 -20.59 9.94 -1.75
C SER A 544 -21.83 9.21 -2.27
N PHE A 545 -21.63 8.13 -3.03
CA PHE A 545 -22.72 7.33 -3.59
C PHE A 545 -23.47 6.54 -2.51
N LEU A 546 -22.74 5.92 -1.58
CA LEU A 546 -23.30 5.15 -0.46
C LEU A 546 -24.01 6.07 0.53
N GLN A 547 -23.37 7.18 0.93
CA GLN A 547 -23.90 8.16 1.87
C GLN A 547 -25.28 8.68 1.45
N LYS A 548 -25.49 8.97 0.16
CA LYS A 548 -26.78 9.46 -0.37
C LYS A 548 -27.94 8.48 -0.20
N ARG A 549 -27.66 7.20 0.06
CA ARG A 549 -28.68 6.14 0.22
C ARG A 549 -28.78 5.61 1.64
N LEU A 550 -27.87 6.01 2.53
CA LEU A 550 -27.96 5.68 3.95
C LEU A 550 -29.05 6.52 4.61
N LYS A 551 -29.76 5.92 5.58
CA LYS A 551 -30.76 6.64 6.38
C LYS A 551 -30.04 7.56 7.37
N VAL A 552 -30.71 8.63 7.77
CA VAL A 552 -30.16 9.55 8.78
C VAL A 552 -30.02 8.80 10.12
N GLY A 553 -28.85 8.87 10.74
CA GLY A 553 -28.53 8.21 12.01
C GLY A 553 -28.52 6.68 11.92
N SER A 554 -28.25 6.10 10.75
CA SER A 554 -28.29 4.64 10.56
C SER A 554 -27.07 3.88 11.05
N ILE A 555 -25.94 4.56 11.28
CA ILE A 555 -24.69 3.91 11.71
C ILE A 555 -24.46 4.23 13.17
N ASP A 556 -24.52 3.19 14.00
CA ASP A 556 -24.14 3.22 15.41
C ASP A 556 -22.89 2.38 15.61
N ILE A 557 -21.88 2.97 16.23
CA ILE A 557 -20.57 2.35 16.48
C ILE A 557 -20.37 2.39 17.98
N ASN A 558 -20.00 1.24 18.56
CA ASN A 558 -19.72 1.15 19.98
C ASN A 558 -18.64 2.20 20.36
N GLN A 559 -18.83 2.84 21.50
CA GLN A 559 -17.96 3.90 22.00
C GLN A 559 -16.50 3.45 22.10
N GLU A 560 -16.24 2.19 22.46
CA GLU A 560 -14.88 1.65 22.54
C GLU A 560 -14.15 1.76 21.19
N PHE A 561 -14.86 1.49 20.09
CA PHE A 561 -14.30 1.54 18.73
C PHE A 561 -14.20 2.94 18.13
N CYS A 562 -14.76 3.93 18.82
CA CYS A 562 -14.61 5.35 18.48
C CYS A 562 -13.34 5.96 19.09
N LYS A 563 -12.59 5.21 19.91
CA LYS A 563 -11.35 5.65 20.53
C LYS A 563 -10.14 5.11 19.76
N ASN A 564 -9.01 5.80 19.85
CA ASN A 564 -7.78 5.31 19.26
C ASN A 564 -7.15 4.23 20.18
N PRO A 565 -7.07 2.95 19.75
CA PRO A 565 -6.59 1.86 20.60
C PRO A 565 -5.13 2.07 21.01
N ILE A 566 -4.31 2.67 20.14
CA ILE A 566 -2.89 2.95 20.38
C ILE A 566 -2.71 3.86 21.60
N ILE A 567 -3.64 4.80 21.81
CA ILE A 567 -3.59 5.75 22.92
C ILE A 567 -3.98 5.04 24.23
N GLU A 568 -5.03 4.22 24.21
CA GLU A 568 -5.48 3.52 25.42
C GLU A 568 -4.49 2.45 25.86
N ASP A 569 -3.99 1.63 24.94
CA ASP A 569 -2.99 0.61 25.22
C ASP A 569 -1.71 1.24 25.78
N SER A 570 -1.28 2.37 25.21
CA SER A 570 -0.13 3.09 25.73
C SER A 570 -0.35 3.60 27.14
N ILE A 571 -1.55 4.06 27.50
CA ILE A 571 -1.84 4.53 28.87
C ILE A 571 -1.86 3.36 29.84
N GLN A 572 -2.50 2.24 29.47
CA GLN A 572 -2.54 1.04 30.31
C GLN A 572 -1.16 0.42 30.48
N GLU A 573 -0.36 0.33 29.41
CA GLU A 573 1.02 -0.14 29.45
C GLU A 573 1.90 0.77 30.34
N ILE A 574 1.73 2.10 30.24
CA ILE A 574 2.41 3.05 31.12
C ILE A 574 1.97 2.86 32.58
N MET A 575 0.67 2.67 32.84
CA MET A 575 0.15 2.43 34.19
C MET A 575 0.68 1.12 34.76
N LEU A 576 0.70 0.04 33.96
CA LEU A 576 1.23 -1.27 34.35
C LEU A 576 2.73 -1.19 34.64
N LYS A 577 3.52 -0.58 33.74
CA LYS A 577 4.95 -0.33 33.95
C LYS A 577 5.21 0.52 35.19
N ALA A 578 4.37 1.52 35.45
CA ALA A 578 4.47 2.34 36.66
C ALA A 578 4.14 1.55 37.95
N THR A 579 3.24 0.56 37.88
CA THR A 579 2.94 -0.32 39.01
C THR A 579 4.00 -1.41 39.22
N GLU A 580 4.54 -1.99 38.15
CA GLU A 580 5.57 -3.04 38.24
C GLU A 580 6.92 -2.47 38.69
N GLN A 581 7.25 -1.24 38.32
CA GLN A 581 8.45 -0.54 38.78
C GLN A 581 8.27 0.08 40.16
N HIS A 582 7.71 -0.68 41.11
CA HIS A 582 7.72 -0.40 42.55
C HIS A 582 9.16 -0.46 43.10
N GLY A 583 9.98 0.54 42.76
CA GLY A 583 11.38 0.59 43.19
C GLY A 583 12.25 1.61 42.47
N GLY A 584 11.85 2.89 42.41
CA GLY A 584 12.84 3.98 42.47
C GLY A 584 13.08 4.88 41.25
N ASN A 585 12.33 4.81 40.14
CA ASN A 585 12.60 5.73 39.02
C ASN A 585 11.38 6.26 38.23
N LEU A 586 10.28 6.56 38.93
CA LEU A 586 9.04 7.07 38.33
C LEU A 586 9.23 8.34 37.48
N LYS A 587 10.17 9.22 37.85
CA LYS A 587 10.47 10.44 37.08
C LYS A 587 11.02 10.13 35.69
N ASN A 588 11.97 9.20 35.59
CA ASN A 588 12.56 8.81 34.30
C ASN A 588 11.53 8.08 33.44
N ALA A 589 10.67 7.24 34.04
CA ALA A 589 9.55 6.62 33.32
C ALA A 589 8.55 7.67 32.80
N ILE A 590 8.24 8.69 33.59
CA ILE A 590 7.37 9.80 33.15
C ILE A 590 8.04 10.61 32.03
N GLU A 591 9.33 10.94 32.11
CA GLU A 591 10.05 11.68 31.07
C GLU A 591 10.21 10.87 29.78
N GLN A 592 10.56 9.58 29.87
CA GLN A 592 10.56 8.68 28.72
C GLN A 592 9.15 8.58 28.13
N SER A 593 8.10 8.47 28.95
CA SER A 593 6.72 8.46 28.46
C SER A 593 6.34 9.76 27.76
N LYS A 594 6.90 10.93 28.15
CA LYS A 594 6.66 12.20 27.47
C LYS A 594 7.32 12.23 26.10
N LEU A 595 8.58 11.80 26.02
CA LEU A 595 9.32 11.71 24.75
C LEU A 595 8.67 10.71 23.79
N GLU A 596 8.17 9.60 24.34
CA GLU A 596 7.40 8.62 23.60
C GLU A 596 6.02 9.14 23.20
N LYS A 597 5.33 9.89 24.06
CA LYS A 597 4.05 10.55 23.73
C LYS A 597 4.18 11.48 22.53
N GLU A 598 5.26 12.23 22.41
CA GLU A 598 5.51 13.07 21.23
C GLU A 598 5.66 12.24 19.94
N LYS A 599 6.16 10.99 20.03
CA LYS A 599 6.21 10.05 18.90
C LYS A 599 4.91 9.25 18.68
N ARG A 600 4.03 9.19 19.69
CA ARG A 600 2.87 8.27 19.76
C ARG A 600 1.52 8.89 19.37
N HIS A 601 1.47 10.14 18.89
CA HIS A 601 0.25 10.70 18.27
C HIS A 601 0.08 10.21 16.82
N LYS A 602 0.31 8.91 16.58
CA LYS A 602 0.06 8.30 15.28
C LYS A 602 -1.44 8.13 15.13
N TRP A 603 -2.01 8.89 14.21
CA TRP A 603 -3.33 8.57 13.68
C TRP A 603 -3.38 7.12 13.25
N ILE A 604 -4.54 6.50 13.43
CA ILE A 604 -4.81 5.14 12.94
C ILE A 604 -4.66 5.12 11.40
N HIS A 605 -4.87 6.26 10.73
CA HIS A 605 -4.68 6.37 9.28
C HIS A 605 -3.26 6.08 8.77
N ASP A 606 -2.22 6.12 9.61
CA ASP A 606 -0.86 5.78 9.18
C ASP A 606 -0.59 4.28 9.24
N GLN A 607 -1.49 3.52 9.89
CA GLN A 607 -1.37 2.08 10.02
C GLN A 607 -2.06 1.37 8.85
N SER A 608 -1.50 0.22 8.49
CA SER A 608 -2.11 -0.68 7.52
C SER A 608 -3.45 -1.18 8.06
N THR A 609 -4.44 -1.28 7.18
CA THR A 609 -5.77 -1.85 7.46
C THR A 609 -5.74 -3.32 7.89
N THR A 610 -4.61 -3.99 7.71
CA THR A 610 -4.34 -5.35 8.21
C THR A 610 -4.04 -5.40 9.72
N CYS A 611 -3.53 -4.30 10.29
CA CYS A 611 -3.06 -4.26 11.68
C CYS A 611 -4.12 -3.80 12.67
N ILE A 612 -5.27 -3.33 12.18
CA ILE A 612 -6.29 -2.68 13.01
C ILE A 612 -7.53 -3.56 13.06
N GLU A 613 -8.05 -3.77 14.26
CA GLU A 613 -9.31 -4.49 14.45
C GLU A 613 -10.43 -3.79 13.67
N ARG A 614 -11.29 -4.58 13.03
CA ARG A 614 -12.32 -4.09 12.11
C ARG A 614 -13.19 -2.99 12.69
N ASN A 615 -13.43 -3.06 13.98
CA ASN A 615 -14.34 -2.16 14.64
C ASN A 615 -13.81 -0.70 14.65
N TYR A 616 -12.49 -0.50 14.65
CA TYR A 616 -11.87 0.83 14.55
C TYR A 616 -11.79 1.37 13.11
N HIS A 617 -12.11 0.57 12.09
CA HIS A 617 -11.97 0.96 10.69
C HIS A 617 -12.82 2.18 10.33
N PHE A 618 -13.93 2.44 11.04
CA PHE A 618 -14.71 3.63 10.74
C PHE A 618 -14.04 4.92 11.22
N LEU A 619 -13.43 4.92 12.41
CA LEU A 619 -12.62 6.06 12.86
C LEU A 619 -11.43 6.27 11.92
N GLN A 620 -10.73 5.19 11.56
CA GLN A 620 -9.63 5.22 10.60
C GLN A 620 -10.08 5.73 9.23
N LEU A 621 -11.29 5.39 8.77
CA LEU A 621 -11.87 5.93 7.54
C LEU A 621 -11.97 7.45 7.61
N ILE A 622 -12.52 7.99 8.70
CA ILE A 622 -12.65 9.44 8.86
C ILE A 622 -11.28 10.12 8.89
N GLU A 623 -10.32 9.58 9.66
CA GLU A 623 -8.94 10.09 9.65
C GLU A 623 -8.31 10.03 8.26
N SER A 624 -8.52 8.94 7.51
CA SER A 624 -8.01 8.79 6.14
C SER A 624 -8.62 9.78 5.16
N ILE A 625 -9.91 10.13 5.32
CA ILE A 625 -10.58 11.19 4.55
C ILE A 625 -9.94 12.55 4.86
N ILE A 626 -9.61 12.83 6.13
CA ILE A 626 -8.93 14.08 6.52
C ILE A 626 -7.52 14.12 5.93
N GLY A 627 -6.75 13.03 6.07
CA GLY A 627 -5.42 12.91 5.48
C GLY A 627 -5.43 13.06 3.96
N PHE A 628 -6.46 12.54 3.27
CA PHE A 628 -6.68 12.75 1.85
C PHE A 628 -6.91 14.23 1.51
N MET A 629 -7.76 14.94 2.27
CA MET A 629 -8.02 16.36 2.02
C MET A 629 -6.77 17.22 2.19
N VAL A 630 -5.89 16.88 3.14
CA VAL A 630 -4.64 17.64 3.33
C VAL A 630 -3.64 17.37 2.20
N ARG A 631 -3.49 16.11 1.76
CA ARG A 631 -2.52 15.72 0.72
C ARG A 631 -2.97 16.00 -0.71
N CYS A 632 -4.28 16.04 -0.99
CA CYS A 632 -4.80 16.21 -2.33
C CYS A 632 -4.48 17.63 -2.86
N PRO A 633 -3.78 17.80 -4.00
CA PRO A 633 -3.42 19.11 -4.52
C PRO A 633 -4.63 19.86 -5.11
N VAL A 634 -5.70 19.15 -5.47
CA VAL A 634 -6.84 19.69 -6.23
C VAL A 634 -7.92 20.26 -5.31
N GLN A 635 -8.07 21.59 -5.31
CA GLN A 635 -9.04 22.29 -4.44
C GLN A 635 -10.48 21.82 -4.62
N GLN A 636 -10.90 21.52 -5.85
CA GLN A 636 -12.25 21.02 -6.12
C GLN A 636 -12.50 19.65 -5.46
N MET A 637 -11.52 18.74 -5.55
CA MET A 637 -11.60 17.42 -4.90
C MET A 637 -11.59 17.55 -3.37
N ARG A 638 -10.75 18.42 -2.80
CA ARG A 638 -10.77 18.73 -1.36
C ARG A 638 -12.14 19.24 -0.91
N SER A 639 -12.71 20.20 -1.64
CA SER A 639 -14.02 20.80 -1.34
C SER A 639 -15.17 19.79 -1.46
N PHE A 640 -15.11 18.90 -2.47
CA PHE A 640 -16.06 17.81 -2.62
C PHE A 640 -15.94 16.81 -1.47
N THR A 641 -14.71 16.43 -1.12
CA THR A 641 -14.42 15.49 -0.03
C THR A 641 -14.91 16.02 1.31
N TYR A 642 -14.66 17.30 1.60
CA TYR A 642 -15.17 17.95 2.81
C TYR A 642 -16.70 17.84 2.90
N ARG A 643 -17.41 18.06 1.79
CA ARG A 643 -18.87 17.90 1.75
C ARG A 643 -19.30 16.46 2.06
N VAL A 644 -18.62 15.47 1.49
CA VAL A 644 -18.89 14.04 1.76
C VAL A 644 -18.65 13.73 3.24
N LEU A 645 -17.55 14.20 3.81
CA LEU A 645 -17.24 14.05 5.23
C LEU A 645 -18.32 14.67 6.11
N MET A 646 -18.75 15.89 5.80
CA MET A 646 -19.81 16.58 6.55
C MET A 646 -21.13 15.84 6.51
N LEU A 647 -21.47 15.21 5.38
CA LEU A 647 -22.67 14.41 5.25
C LEU A 647 -22.56 13.07 5.99
N LEU A 648 -21.39 12.43 5.96
CA LEU A 648 -21.13 11.22 6.76
C LEU A 648 -21.27 11.50 8.25
N ILE A 649 -20.54 12.50 8.78
CA ILE A 649 -20.60 12.85 10.20
C ILE A 649 -21.97 13.39 10.58
N GLY A 650 -22.52 14.33 9.79
CA GLY A 650 -23.73 15.06 10.15
C GLY A 650 -25.03 14.26 9.99
N GLN A 651 -25.13 13.45 8.93
CA GLN A 651 -26.37 12.74 8.58
C GLN A 651 -26.31 11.26 8.91
N VAL A 652 -25.20 10.56 8.67
CA VAL A 652 -25.21 9.09 8.71
C VAL A 652 -25.06 8.54 10.14
N LEU A 653 -24.26 9.20 10.99
CA LEU A 653 -23.94 8.72 12.33
C LEU A 653 -25.04 9.00 13.37
N THR A 654 -25.22 8.08 14.33
CA THR A 654 -26.01 8.35 15.54
C THR A 654 -25.40 9.49 16.36
N PRO A 655 -26.18 10.19 17.21
CA PRO A 655 -25.64 11.27 18.05
C PRO A 655 -24.50 10.81 18.98
N SER A 656 -24.59 9.60 19.54
CA SER A 656 -23.53 9.01 20.39
C SER A 656 -22.23 8.81 19.59
N THR A 657 -22.32 8.11 18.47
CA THR A 657 -21.18 7.84 17.58
C THR A 657 -20.55 9.13 17.10
N LYS A 658 -21.37 10.10 16.67
CA LYS A 658 -20.93 11.42 16.24
C LYS A 658 -20.16 12.14 17.34
N PHE A 659 -20.68 12.15 18.56
CA PHE A 659 -20.02 12.77 19.71
C PHE A 659 -18.66 12.13 19.97
N ASN A 660 -18.58 10.80 20.04
CA ASN A 660 -17.36 10.08 20.35
C ASN A 660 -16.29 10.23 19.25
N ILE A 661 -16.68 10.17 17.98
CA ILE A 661 -15.78 10.41 16.85
C ILE A 661 -15.25 11.84 16.87
N LEU A 662 -16.12 12.85 17.06
CA LEU A 662 -15.66 14.25 17.13
C LEU A 662 -14.77 14.49 18.35
N TYR A 663 -15.11 13.93 19.52
CA TYR A 663 -14.27 13.97 20.73
C TYR A 663 -12.87 13.44 20.42
N ASN A 664 -12.79 12.24 19.82
CA ASN A 664 -11.52 11.60 19.54
C ASN A 664 -10.72 12.37 18.48
N LEU A 665 -11.35 12.74 17.35
CA LEU A 665 -10.68 13.49 16.29
C LEU A 665 -10.16 14.85 16.78
N ILE A 666 -10.89 15.59 17.62
CA ILE A 666 -10.40 16.86 18.19
C ILE A 666 -9.18 16.62 19.09
N GLY A 667 -9.15 15.50 19.82
CA GLY A 667 -8.03 15.08 20.68
C GLY A 667 -6.80 14.60 19.91
N THR A 668 -6.98 13.96 18.77
CA THR A 668 -5.90 13.30 18.04
C THR A 668 -5.46 14.02 16.78
N CYS A 669 -6.23 14.98 16.25
CA CYS A 669 -5.98 15.56 14.92
C CYS A 669 -4.62 16.28 14.84
N ILE A 670 -3.74 15.82 13.95
CA ILE A 670 -2.39 16.40 13.77
C ILE A 670 -2.38 17.70 12.94
N PHE A 671 -3.52 18.08 12.34
CA PHE A 671 -3.63 19.26 11.49
C PHE A 671 -4.40 20.36 12.25
N PRO A 672 -3.73 21.40 12.79
CA PRO A 672 -4.38 22.37 13.66
C PRO A 672 -5.54 23.13 13.00
N SER A 673 -5.39 23.54 11.73
CA SER A 673 -6.47 24.21 11.00
C SER A 673 -7.68 23.28 10.80
N PHE A 674 -7.46 21.98 10.61
CA PHE A 674 -8.54 21.00 10.53
C PHE A 674 -9.16 20.73 11.92
N THR A 675 -8.37 20.74 12.98
CA THR A 675 -8.88 20.70 14.37
C THR A 675 -9.81 21.88 14.65
N GLY A 676 -9.44 23.09 14.19
CA GLY A 676 -10.30 24.27 14.24
C GLY A 676 -11.65 24.05 13.54
N LEU A 677 -11.63 23.38 12.38
CA LEU A 677 -12.83 23.00 11.63
C LEU A 677 -13.68 21.96 12.38
N LEU A 678 -13.06 20.94 12.98
CA LEU A 678 -13.75 19.94 13.81
C LEU A 678 -14.43 20.59 15.02
N ILE A 679 -13.78 21.55 15.68
CA ILE A 679 -14.38 22.33 16.77
C ILE A 679 -15.59 23.13 16.27
N HIS A 680 -15.50 23.73 15.09
CA HIS A 680 -16.62 24.43 14.47
C HIS A 680 -17.80 23.48 14.22
N ILE A 681 -17.56 22.30 13.66
CA ILE A 681 -18.58 21.26 13.43
C ILE A 681 -19.22 20.84 14.76
N PHE A 682 -18.40 20.58 15.78
CA PHE A 682 -18.87 20.19 17.11
C PHE A 682 -19.74 21.28 17.75
N LYS A 683 -19.39 22.56 17.59
CA LYS A 683 -20.22 23.71 18.01
C LYS A 683 -21.58 23.74 17.30
N GLU A 684 -21.64 23.46 16.00
CA GLU A 684 -22.91 23.41 15.26
C GLU A 684 -23.81 22.27 15.74
N GLU A 685 -23.25 21.10 16.07
CA GLU A 685 -24.00 19.99 16.66
C GLU A 685 -24.55 20.34 18.05
N ILE A 686 -23.79 21.05 18.88
CA ILE A 686 -24.30 21.61 20.15
C ILE A 686 -25.45 22.56 19.91
N ASN A 687 -25.32 23.48 18.94
CA ASN A 687 -26.37 24.45 18.64
C ASN A 687 -27.65 23.77 18.14
N LYS A 688 -27.51 22.75 17.29
CA LYS A 688 -28.62 21.91 16.81
C LYS A 688 -29.28 21.16 17.97
N ALA A 689 -28.50 20.47 18.79
CA ALA A 689 -29.01 19.69 19.92
C ALA A 689 -29.69 20.57 20.97
N TRP A 690 -29.22 21.80 21.20
CA TRP A 690 -29.84 22.75 22.13
C TRP A 690 -31.29 23.10 21.77
N SER A 691 -31.59 23.10 20.46
CA SER A 691 -32.91 23.42 19.92
C SER A 691 -33.74 22.16 19.65
N SER A 692 -33.15 20.98 19.81
CA SER A 692 -33.78 19.70 19.53
C SER A 692 -34.70 19.26 20.67
N THR A 693 -35.79 18.59 20.34
CA THR A 693 -36.65 17.89 21.31
C THR A 693 -36.24 16.43 21.48
N ILE A 694 -35.29 15.94 20.67
CA ILE A 694 -34.80 14.56 20.70
C ILE A 694 -33.87 14.40 21.91
N VAL A 695 -34.25 13.53 22.84
CA VAL A 695 -33.51 13.29 24.09
C VAL A 695 -32.09 12.82 23.79
N ASP A 696 -31.92 11.89 22.85
CA ASP A 696 -30.62 11.31 22.52
C ASP A 696 -29.62 12.35 22.00
N GLU A 697 -30.02 13.28 21.13
CA GLU A 697 -29.14 14.36 20.67
C GLU A 697 -28.68 15.25 21.83
N ARG A 698 -29.60 15.55 22.77
CA ARG A 698 -29.30 16.39 23.94
C ARG A 698 -28.39 15.69 24.95
N CYS A 699 -28.56 14.39 25.16
CA CYS A 699 -27.79 13.60 26.13
C CYS A 699 -26.28 13.65 25.90
N TYR A 700 -25.83 13.87 24.66
CA TYR A 700 -24.41 13.98 24.33
C TYR A 700 -23.97 15.44 24.19
N PHE A 701 -24.63 16.20 23.32
CA PHE A 701 -24.19 17.55 22.94
C PHE A 701 -24.70 18.67 23.87
N VAL A 702 -25.59 18.37 24.82
CA VAL A 702 -26.06 19.31 25.85
C VAL A 702 -25.87 18.66 27.23
N SER A 703 -24.64 18.20 27.48
CA SER A 703 -24.26 17.48 28.69
C SER A 703 -22.92 17.96 29.24
N PRO A 704 -22.54 17.62 30.49
CA PRO A 704 -21.23 17.94 31.02
C PRO A 704 -20.04 17.37 30.25
N LYS A 705 -20.26 16.32 29.43
CA LYS A 705 -19.21 15.68 28.61
C LYS A 705 -18.59 16.64 27.60
N ILE A 706 -19.32 17.67 27.14
CA ILE A 706 -18.78 18.63 26.16
C ILE A 706 -17.58 19.41 26.70
N LEU A 707 -17.47 19.59 28.02
CA LEU A 707 -16.39 20.35 28.65
C LEU A 707 -15.04 19.65 28.49
N ASP A 708 -15.06 18.32 28.41
CA ASP A 708 -13.87 17.52 28.19
C ASP A 708 -13.35 17.70 26.75
N VAL A 709 -14.22 18.00 25.78
CA VAL A 709 -13.82 18.32 24.39
C VAL A 709 -13.31 19.75 24.25
N VAL A 710 -14.04 20.72 24.81
CA VAL A 710 -13.80 22.16 24.58
C VAL A 710 -12.43 22.60 25.10
N THR A 711 -11.93 21.93 26.14
CA THR A 711 -10.66 22.27 26.78
C THR A 711 -9.44 21.74 26.02
N ILE A 712 -9.57 20.67 25.24
CA ILE A 712 -8.48 20.04 24.45
C ILE A 712 -7.67 21.06 23.64
N PRO A 713 -8.26 21.87 22.73
CA PRO A 713 -7.50 22.80 21.90
C PRO A 713 -6.81 23.92 22.68
N ILE A 714 -7.26 24.21 23.91
CA ILE A 714 -6.80 25.33 24.77
C ILE A 714 -5.69 24.86 25.72
N GLN A 715 -5.36 23.57 25.75
CA GLN A 715 -4.28 23.04 26.60
C GLN A 715 -2.92 23.61 26.17
N THR A 716 -2.13 24.02 27.17
CA THR A 716 -0.78 24.55 27.01
C THR A 716 0.22 23.50 26.53
N GLY A 717 1.32 23.95 25.93
CA GLY A 717 2.39 23.10 25.40
C GLY A 717 2.43 23.04 23.86
N GLY A 718 3.48 22.42 23.31
CA GLY A 718 3.72 22.37 21.87
C GLY A 718 3.95 23.74 21.22
N ASN A 719 3.94 23.79 19.89
CA ASN A 719 4.06 25.05 19.15
C ASN A 719 2.71 25.79 19.12
N LEU A 720 2.55 26.81 19.98
CA LEU A 720 1.32 27.60 20.06
C LEU A 720 0.97 28.31 18.75
N MET A 721 1.97 28.70 17.97
CA MET A 721 1.75 29.42 16.71
C MET A 721 1.13 28.52 15.65
N GLU A 722 1.61 27.28 15.52
CA GLU A 722 1.00 26.28 14.64
C GLU A 722 -0.43 25.95 15.07
N ARG A 723 -0.70 25.99 16.38
CA ARG A 723 -2.01 25.66 16.98
C ARG A 723 -2.98 26.82 17.10
N MET A 724 -2.61 28.03 16.65
CA MET A 724 -3.37 29.26 16.90
C MET A 724 -4.82 29.16 16.40
N ASP A 725 -5.04 28.56 15.22
CA ASP A 725 -6.38 28.35 14.66
C ASP A 725 -7.25 27.47 15.57
N SER A 726 -6.70 26.36 16.09
CA SER A 726 -7.43 25.46 16.99
C SER A 726 -7.71 26.14 18.32
N ILE A 727 -6.72 26.84 18.88
CA ILE A 727 -6.84 27.59 20.15
C ILE A 727 -7.96 28.63 20.03
N MET A 728 -7.96 29.44 18.97
CA MET A 728 -8.97 30.46 18.74
C MET A 728 -10.38 29.86 18.61
N ASN A 729 -10.53 28.75 17.89
CA ASN A 729 -11.81 28.05 17.80
C ASN A 729 -12.26 27.48 19.15
N GLY A 730 -11.34 26.90 19.93
CA GLY A 730 -11.60 26.41 21.29
C GLY A 730 -12.05 27.51 22.24
N LEU A 731 -11.34 28.63 22.27
CA LEU A 731 -11.69 29.81 23.06
C LEU A 731 -13.08 30.35 22.69
N ASN A 732 -13.35 30.49 21.39
CA ASN A 732 -14.66 30.93 20.89
C ASN A 732 -15.78 29.95 21.27
N MET A 733 -15.50 28.65 21.25
CA MET A 733 -16.44 27.62 21.68
C MET A 733 -16.73 27.70 23.18
N TYR A 734 -15.70 27.86 24.03
CA TYR A 734 -15.89 28.03 25.47
C TYR A 734 -16.72 29.29 25.78
N ARG A 735 -16.40 30.40 25.11
CA ARG A 735 -17.19 31.64 25.20
C ARG A 735 -18.64 31.43 24.78
N PHE A 736 -18.89 30.69 23.69
CA PHE A 736 -20.23 30.35 23.24
C PHE A 736 -21.01 29.59 24.31
N LEU A 737 -20.40 28.59 24.96
CA LEU A 737 -21.05 27.81 26.02
C LEU A 737 -21.41 28.66 27.25
N LEU A 738 -20.52 29.56 27.70
CA LEU A 738 -20.83 30.48 28.79
C LEU A 738 -22.07 31.32 28.47
N ILE A 739 -22.15 31.86 27.26
CA ILE A 739 -23.28 32.71 26.86
C ILE A 739 -24.55 31.87 26.69
N ARG A 740 -24.47 30.73 26.01
CA ARG A 740 -25.61 29.90 25.63
C ARG A 740 -26.22 29.18 26.82
N ASP A 741 -25.41 28.71 27.76
CA ASP A 741 -25.86 27.96 28.94
C ASP A 741 -26.15 28.86 30.15
N LYS A 742 -26.18 30.19 29.93
CA LYS A 742 -26.52 31.16 30.97
C LYS A 742 -27.98 30.96 31.41
N GLY A 743 -28.16 30.42 32.61
CA GLY A 743 -29.46 30.22 33.26
C GLY A 743 -29.92 28.76 33.31
N THR A 744 -29.48 27.92 32.38
CA THR A 744 -29.83 26.47 32.37
C THR A 744 -28.78 25.60 33.04
N ASN A 745 -27.49 25.95 32.87
CA ASN A 745 -26.34 25.19 33.33
C ASN A 745 -26.42 23.68 33.01
N HIS A 746 -26.99 23.31 31.85
CA HIS A 746 -27.13 21.91 31.43
C HIS A 746 -25.77 21.24 31.22
N THR A 747 -24.76 22.02 30.83
CA THR A 747 -23.40 21.55 30.57
C THR A 747 -22.54 21.56 31.82
N GLY A 748 -23.04 22.11 32.94
CA GLY A 748 -22.25 22.27 34.15
C GLY A 748 -21.11 23.29 34.05
N ILE A 749 -21.01 24.06 32.95
CA ILE A 749 -19.94 25.06 32.74
C ILE A 749 -19.93 26.14 33.82
N TRP A 750 -21.10 26.45 34.41
CA TRP A 750 -21.25 27.42 35.49
C TRP A 750 -21.04 26.81 36.89
N SER A 751 -20.61 25.55 37.01
CA SER A 751 -20.23 25.00 38.32
C SER A 751 -18.93 25.64 38.81
N LYS A 752 -18.91 26.03 40.10
CA LYS A 752 -17.74 26.71 40.71
C LYS A 752 -16.45 25.91 40.56
N SER A 753 -16.52 24.59 40.70
CA SER A 753 -15.37 23.69 40.52
C SER A 753 -14.85 23.67 39.09
N LYS A 754 -15.72 23.66 38.07
CA LYS A 754 -15.30 23.70 36.67
C LYS A 754 -14.75 25.07 36.27
N ILE A 755 -15.33 26.17 36.75
CA ILE A 755 -14.78 27.52 36.53
C ILE A 755 -13.38 27.64 37.12
N GLN A 756 -13.23 27.33 38.41
CA GLN A 756 -11.93 27.41 39.09
C GLN A 756 -10.90 26.51 38.41
N GLY A 757 -11.28 25.26 38.13
CA GLY A 757 -10.43 24.31 37.42
C GLY A 757 -9.97 24.84 36.06
N SER A 758 -10.88 25.35 35.22
CA SER A 758 -10.53 25.87 33.89
C SER A 758 -9.62 27.11 33.95
N ARG A 759 -9.75 27.97 34.97
CA ARG A 759 -8.86 29.12 35.16
C ARG A 759 -7.44 28.67 35.45
N GLU A 760 -7.29 27.76 36.42
CA GLU A 760 -6.00 27.27 36.91
C GLU A 760 -5.30 26.37 35.90
N THR A 761 -6.03 25.49 35.21
CA THR A 761 -5.44 24.48 34.32
C THR A 761 -5.37 24.90 32.86
N CYS A 762 -6.20 25.85 32.40
CA CYS A 762 -6.27 26.22 30.99
C CYS A 762 -5.94 27.71 30.77
N PHE A 763 -6.75 28.63 31.28
CA PHE A 763 -6.70 30.02 30.84
C PHE A 763 -5.50 30.81 31.36
N TYR A 764 -5.12 30.67 32.63
CA TYR A 764 -3.94 31.38 33.15
C TYR A 764 -2.64 30.84 32.55
N PRO A 765 -2.42 29.51 32.45
CA PRO A 765 -1.27 28.97 31.74
C PRO A 765 -1.21 29.42 30.28
N LEU A 766 -2.31 29.30 29.52
CA LEU A 766 -2.32 29.70 28.10
C LEU A 766 -2.05 31.19 27.91
N ARG A 767 -2.65 32.05 28.75
CA ARG A 767 -2.40 33.49 28.71
C ARG A 767 -0.92 33.81 28.93
N LYS A 768 -0.28 33.12 29.88
CA LYS A 768 1.15 33.29 30.15
C LYS A 768 1.99 32.87 28.94
N ASP A 769 1.76 31.67 28.40
CA ASP A 769 2.53 31.17 27.26
C ASP A 769 2.36 32.05 26.01
N LEU A 770 1.14 32.56 25.75
CA LEU A 770 0.87 33.51 24.66
C LEU A 770 1.63 34.83 24.84
N LEU A 771 1.68 35.37 26.06
CA LEU A 771 2.44 36.59 26.36
C LEU A 771 3.95 36.35 26.20
N ASP A 772 4.44 35.18 26.60
CA ASP A 772 5.83 34.78 26.43
C ASP A 772 6.19 34.70 24.93
N VAL A 773 5.35 34.07 24.10
CA VAL A 773 5.53 34.04 22.64
C VAL A 773 5.42 35.46 22.05
N GLN A 774 4.43 36.26 22.46
CA GLN A 774 4.27 37.63 21.97
C GLN A 774 5.53 38.47 22.23
N SER A 775 6.15 38.32 23.40
CA SER A 775 7.37 39.05 23.76
C SER A 775 8.54 38.80 22.79
N GLN A 776 8.60 37.61 22.19
CA GLN A 776 9.64 37.22 21.23
C GLN A 776 9.49 37.94 19.88
N PHE A 777 8.25 38.22 19.46
CA PHE A 777 7.96 38.90 18.19
C PHE A 777 7.78 40.42 18.32
N ARG A 778 7.57 40.92 19.54
CA ARG A 778 7.23 42.34 19.78
C ARG A 778 8.33 43.32 19.37
N ALA A 779 9.59 42.97 19.59
CA ALA A 779 10.71 43.83 19.17
C ALA A 779 10.78 43.95 17.64
N SER A 780 10.64 42.82 16.94
CA SER A 780 10.62 42.78 15.47
C SER A 780 9.40 43.49 14.87
N SER A 781 8.22 43.38 15.48
CA SER A 781 7.02 44.08 15.00
C SER A 781 7.10 45.60 15.19
N GLN A 782 7.81 46.07 16.22
CA GLN A 782 8.10 47.49 16.45
C GLN A 782 9.21 48.05 15.54
N GLY A 783 9.86 47.20 14.74
CA GLY A 783 10.94 47.61 13.84
C GLY A 783 12.31 47.75 14.52
N ASP A 784 12.55 47.03 15.62
CA ASP A 784 13.90 46.94 16.20
C ASP A 784 14.84 46.23 15.21
N GLU A 785 15.79 46.97 14.68
CA GLU A 785 16.73 46.51 13.67
C GLU A 785 17.54 45.29 14.12
N LYS A 786 17.94 45.23 15.40
CA LYS A 786 18.70 44.09 15.94
C LYS A 786 17.85 42.83 16.01
N ALA A 787 16.58 42.97 16.38
CA ALA A 787 15.65 41.85 16.44
C ALA A 787 15.35 41.34 15.02
N MET A 788 15.13 42.25 14.07
CA MET A 788 14.91 41.89 12.65
C MET A 788 16.14 41.20 12.05
N GLU A 789 17.36 41.68 12.31
CA GLU A 789 18.60 41.02 11.84
C GLU A 789 18.82 39.65 12.46
N LYS A 790 18.46 39.47 13.74
CA LYS A 790 18.49 38.15 14.38
C LYS A 790 17.52 37.19 13.70
N VAL A 791 16.29 37.63 13.39
CA VAL A 791 15.31 36.81 12.66
C VAL A 791 15.79 36.51 11.23
N LEU A 792 16.31 37.51 10.50
CA LEU A 792 16.91 37.33 9.17
C LEU A 792 18.01 36.27 9.19
N SER A 793 18.92 36.34 10.18
CA SER A 793 20.00 35.37 10.31
C SER A 793 19.50 33.95 10.62
N GLY A 794 18.38 33.82 11.34
CA GLY A 794 17.74 32.54 11.63
C GLY A 794 17.04 31.96 10.41
N VAL A 795 16.33 32.80 9.64
CA VAL A 795 15.57 32.40 8.46
C VAL A 795 16.48 32.11 7.26
N SER A 796 17.57 32.86 7.08
CA SER A 796 18.58 32.57 6.06
C SER A 796 19.24 31.20 6.29
N LYS A 797 19.46 30.79 7.55
CA LYS A 797 19.92 29.43 7.88
C LYS A 797 18.91 28.33 7.50
N MET A 798 17.64 28.67 7.27
CA MET A 798 16.60 27.75 6.79
C MET A 798 16.47 27.75 5.26
N GLY A 799 17.36 28.44 4.52
CA GLY A 799 17.40 28.45 3.06
C GLY A 799 16.47 29.48 2.40
N VAL A 800 15.87 30.40 3.16
CA VAL A 800 15.04 31.48 2.61
C VAL A 800 15.90 32.75 2.53
N ASN A 801 16.50 32.98 1.35
CA ASN A 801 17.48 34.06 1.16
C ASN A 801 16.87 35.43 0.81
N ASP A 802 15.58 35.49 0.46
CA ASP A 802 14.97 36.68 -0.17
C ASP A 802 13.94 37.43 0.70
N LEU A 803 14.00 37.31 2.03
CA LEU A 803 13.08 38.04 2.92
C LEU A 803 13.59 39.44 3.23
N SER A 804 12.80 40.47 2.90
CA SER A 804 13.14 41.85 3.26
C SER A 804 12.91 42.13 4.76
N LYS A 805 13.58 43.16 5.31
CA LYS A 805 13.32 43.64 6.68
C LYS A 805 11.83 43.99 6.87
N ASP A 806 11.19 44.54 5.84
CA ASP A 806 9.76 44.87 5.86
C ASP A 806 8.88 43.62 5.92
N ASP A 807 9.22 42.55 5.20
CA ASP A 807 8.47 41.28 5.25
C ASP A 807 8.50 40.67 6.65
N ILE A 808 9.65 40.71 7.34
CA ILE A 808 9.78 40.22 8.71
C ILE A 808 9.00 41.08 9.69
N LYS A 809 9.05 42.40 9.54
CA LYS A 809 8.25 43.31 10.36
C LYS A 809 6.76 43.03 10.17
N ASN A 810 6.31 42.87 8.93
CA ASN A 810 4.91 42.56 8.60
C ASN A 810 4.48 41.20 9.17
N ALA A 811 5.30 40.15 9.00
CA ALA A 811 5.03 38.83 9.56
C ALA A 811 4.98 38.84 11.09
N SER A 812 5.94 39.51 11.74
CA SER A 812 5.98 39.65 13.21
C SER A 812 4.77 40.43 13.74
N THR A 813 4.38 41.48 13.01
CA THR A 813 3.18 42.27 13.32
C THR A 813 1.91 41.43 13.24
N LEU A 814 1.77 40.62 12.19
CA LEU A 814 0.65 39.69 12.02
C LEU A 814 0.58 38.68 13.19
N VAL A 815 1.72 38.11 13.59
CA VAL A 815 1.80 37.20 14.75
C VAL A 815 1.33 37.90 16.03
N CYS A 816 1.81 39.11 16.31
CA CYS A 816 1.38 39.87 17.48
C CYS A 816 -0.15 40.11 17.46
N TYR A 817 -0.72 40.47 16.31
CA TYR A 817 -2.16 40.66 16.18
C TYR A 817 -2.97 39.39 16.44
N HIS A 818 -2.52 38.23 15.94
CA HIS A 818 -3.18 36.95 16.24
C HIS A 818 -3.16 36.62 17.74
N ILE A 819 -2.05 36.90 18.42
CA ILE A 819 -1.94 36.69 19.86
C ILE A 819 -2.83 37.68 20.64
N ASP A 820 -2.85 38.96 20.26
CA ASP A 820 -3.71 39.96 20.89
C ASP A 820 -5.19 39.55 20.79
N MET A 821 -5.64 39.06 19.62
CA MET A 821 -6.99 38.52 19.46
C MET A 821 -7.29 37.36 20.42
N ALA A 822 -6.34 36.43 20.63
CA ALA A 822 -6.51 35.34 21.57
C ALA A 822 -6.60 35.82 23.03
N LEU A 823 -5.73 36.76 23.41
CA LEU A 823 -5.70 37.38 24.74
C LEU A 823 -7.00 38.15 25.06
N ASP A 824 -7.56 38.84 24.06
CA ASP A 824 -8.85 39.53 24.17
C ASP A 824 -9.99 38.53 24.42
N VAL A 825 -10.02 37.40 23.72
CA VAL A 825 -11.03 36.37 23.94
C VAL A 825 -10.87 35.72 25.33
N ILE A 826 -9.64 35.45 25.78
CA ILE A 826 -9.38 34.93 27.13
C ILE A 826 -9.88 35.94 28.19
N THR A 827 -9.54 37.22 28.04
CA THR A 827 -10.00 38.28 28.94
C THR A 827 -11.52 38.32 29.00
N ARG A 828 -12.18 38.22 27.84
CA ARG A 828 -13.63 38.19 27.73
C ARG A 828 -14.25 36.96 28.41
N ILE A 829 -13.63 35.78 28.32
CA ILE A 829 -14.08 34.57 29.01
C ILE A 829 -13.98 34.76 30.53
N LEU A 830 -12.87 35.31 31.03
CA LEU A 830 -12.65 35.55 32.46
C LEU A 830 -13.69 36.54 33.01
N GLU A 831 -13.97 37.62 32.28
CA GLU A 831 -15.04 38.58 32.63
C GLU A 831 -16.41 37.91 32.74
N LEU A 832 -16.77 37.03 31.80
CA LEU A 832 -18.03 36.29 31.82
C LEU A 832 -18.10 35.37 33.04
N GLN A 833 -17.02 34.65 33.35
CA GLN A 833 -16.96 33.82 34.56
C GLN A 833 -17.10 34.64 35.84
N ASP A 834 -16.51 35.84 35.90
CA ASP A 834 -16.62 36.74 37.06
C ASP A 834 -18.05 37.23 37.30
N THR A 835 -18.92 37.25 36.28
CA THR A 835 -20.34 37.60 36.49
C THR A 835 -21.06 36.60 37.40
N LEU A 836 -20.75 35.30 37.30
CA LEU A 836 -21.32 34.28 38.19
C LEU A 836 -20.71 34.33 39.60
N ILE A 837 -19.49 34.82 39.76
CA ILE A 837 -18.90 34.96 41.10
C ILE A 837 -19.60 36.10 41.87
N LYS A 838 -20.14 37.08 41.14
CA LYS A 838 -20.87 38.23 41.69
C LYS A 838 -22.35 37.91 41.98
N ASP A 839 -22.95 37.03 41.19
CA ASP A 839 -24.32 36.51 41.36
C ASP A 839 -24.37 35.39 42.42
#